data_AF-A0A9D9CAB2-F1
#
_entry.id   AF-A0A9D9CAB2-F1
#
_cell.length_a   1.000
_cell.length_b   1.000
_cell.length_c   1.000
_cell.angle_alpha   90.00
_cell.angle_beta   90.00
_cell.angle_gamma   90.00
#
_symmetry.space_group_name_H-M   'P 1'
#
loop_
_entity.id
_entity.type
_entity.pdbx_description
1 polymer ?
#
loop_
_entity_poly.entity_id
_entity_poly.type
_entity_poly.pdbx_seq_one_letter_code
_entity_poly.pdbx_strand_id
1 'polypeptide(L)'
;SVIVLDGSQGDFIISKSIEILRSNLTIVGINNARLCTQFYVTDEIVKLMDDNNVKSLSGSAGTGGTLSNGVKVNEACETKVRQLLIDYTGDSKEKYRQSGIFTIRDKSENIIVRNLTFLGPGSIDVGGNDLISIYGSANHIWVDHCSFYDGMDGNVDITRTADFVTLSWCTFAYTKRSYNHRLTNLIAGSDDPSEGVDNLNVTFVNNIWGEGCEARMPMARFGTVHLLNNYYNCAGCGSSVSPGQDAEFRIEANYFEKGVTRIFKQDNAKSYEFWSNYYTEPFKQPSNRKSVEIPYLYAAYDVMEVPAVLTSPENGAGPTLQDPLSIGRSDIVFEPQYRMVYKLNDRTYHVDYLSYGDSISLIDVPADREGYTFSGWLIDDGALPETMPQENIEINGYFYLNSYALNYHVEDALYAVDSVPYKGAISLMQAPEKEDYVFLGWMVNEKLSATDYKAEAAGVDNEQAGIVSGGTMLSAGAVLAQTESVVMRAGAGDTYRPINLSNDGITLASVGDANLPLTSACQGATNPKDASGDQCEVNATAPAMGAFLSFDVHENGFLYVFHKASSHKAYLASEESTLIAYDFAMYTGNAPWGNTLTYSMPADEDYYVTDASKLLTPEKIVLGDAWSAAAGEDGKIGINGVSVIKFPVRKGFRYAVTACGSKITSMGFLFSNVDRDVMIGDGKNQRLLLAASYDERISAPSIMPAHDVDVYAAYALASALPTLSELEEKVDIYNLQGVLLHRQVGLKEIESALLQGVYLVDGKKILIK
;
A
#
# COMPACT_ATOMS: atom_id res chain seq x y z
N SER A 1 44.92 10.83 32.24
CA SER A 1 45.20 9.96 33.42
C SER A 1 44.33 8.74 33.34
N VAL A 2 44.81 7.57 33.78
CA VAL A 2 44.02 6.33 33.83
C VAL A 2 43.85 5.92 35.29
N ILE A 3 42.61 5.64 35.70
CA ILE A 3 42.24 5.05 36.99
C ILE A 3 41.74 3.64 36.71
N VAL A 4 42.43 2.65 37.27
CA VAL A 4 42.02 1.25 37.19
C VAL A 4 41.35 0.85 38.50
N LEU A 5 40.10 0.40 38.42
CA LEU A 5 39.35 -0.16 39.53
C LEU A 5 39.42 -1.68 39.43
N ASP A 6 40.06 -2.32 40.40
CA ASP A 6 40.22 -3.77 40.46
C ASP A 6 39.20 -4.40 41.41
N GLY A 7 38.26 -5.16 40.85
CA GLY A 7 37.21 -5.86 41.59
C GLY A 7 37.67 -7.10 42.35
N SER A 8 38.95 -7.49 42.26
CA SER A 8 39.48 -8.71 42.89
C SER A 8 39.30 -8.76 44.42
N GLN A 9 39.12 -7.61 45.08
CA GLN A 9 38.92 -7.48 46.52
C GLN A 9 37.45 -7.23 46.92
N GLY A 10 36.52 -7.33 45.97
CA GLY A 10 35.09 -7.08 46.17
C GLY A 10 34.64 -5.70 45.72
N ASP A 11 33.47 -5.30 46.19
CA ASP A 11 32.74 -4.12 45.69
C ASP A 11 33.28 -2.79 46.24
N PHE A 12 33.24 -1.76 45.41
CA PHE A 12 33.50 -0.38 45.80
C PHE A 12 32.22 0.26 46.35
N ILE A 13 32.16 0.48 47.67
CA ILE A 13 30.97 1.06 48.32
C ILE A 13 31.01 2.58 48.29
N ILE A 14 30.00 3.18 47.66
CA ILE A 14 29.90 4.62 47.41
C ILE A 14 28.83 5.24 48.30
N SER A 15 29.25 6.06 49.28
CA SER A 15 28.34 6.70 50.24
C SER A 15 27.65 7.95 49.71
N LYS A 16 28.18 8.54 48.64
CA LYS A 16 27.62 9.68 47.90
C LYS A 16 28.24 9.75 46.51
N SER A 17 27.54 10.35 45.55
CA SER A 17 28.07 10.57 44.20
C SER A 17 29.44 11.27 44.22
N ILE A 18 30.36 10.75 43.40
CA ILE A 18 31.72 11.28 43.25
C ILE A 18 31.71 12.29 42.10
N GLU A 19 32.09 13.53 42.41
CA GLU A 19 32.21 14.58 41.41
C GLU A 19 33.50 14.43 40.59
N ILE A 20 33.35 14.47 39.26
CA ILE A 20 34.44 14.55 38.30
C ILE A 20 34.39 15.97 37.70
N LEU A 21 35.44 16.75 37.97
CA LEU A 21 35.60 18.17 37.63
C LEU A 21 36.94 18.41 36.90
N ARG A 22 37.31 17.48 36.03
CA ARG A 22 38.62 17.48 35.35
C ARG A 22 38.50 16.82 34.00
N SER A 23 39.44 17.12 33.12
CA SER A 23 39.51 16.59 31.76
C SER A 23 40.56 15.48 31.59
N ASN A 24 40.51 14.77 30.47
CA ASN A 24 41.49 13.74 30.05
C ASN A 24 41.63 12.61 31.06
N LEU A 25 40.52 11.98 31.40
CA LEU A 25 40.44 10.93 32.42
C LEU A 25 39.80 9.66 31.84
N THR A 26 40.49 8.54 32.00
CA THR A 26 39.94 7.21 31.74
C THR A 26 39.74 6.52 33.09
N ILE A 27 38.54 6.00 33.35
CA ILE A 27 38.20 5.16 34.48
C ILE A 27 37.80 3.79 33.92
N VAL A 28 38.47 2.74 34.35
CA VAL A 28 38.30 1.40 33.78
C VAL A 28 38.24 0.34 34.86
N GLY A 29 37.28 -0.57 34.73
CA GLY A 29 37.15 -1.73 35.61
C GLY A 29 37.88 -2.96 35.08
N ILE A 30 38.51 -3.71 35.99
CA ILE A 30 39.05 -5.04 35.75
C ILE A 30 38.52 -6.02 36.81
N ASN A 31 38.61 -7.32 36.51
CA ASN A 31 38.23 -8.38 37.45
C ASN A 31 36.81 -8.19 38.05
N ASN A 32 35.83 -7.87 37.18
CA ASN A 32 34.44 -7.61 37.57
C ASN A 32 34.28 -6.50 38.61
N ALA A 33 35.00 -5.39 38.46
CA ALA A 33 34.85 -4.23 39.35
C ALA A 33 33.41 -3.68 39.34
N ARG A 34 32.83 -3.57 40.54
CA ARG A 34 31.47 -3.04 40.76
C ARG A 34 31.51 -1.85 41.70
N LEU A 35 30.84 -0.77 41.32
CA LEU A 35 30.57 0.38 42.17
C LEU A 35 29.14 0.27 42.67
N CYS A 36 28.96 0.23 43.99
CA CYS A 36 27.68 -0.03 44.60
C CYS A 36 27.35 1.06 45.61
N THR A 37 26.14 1.62 45.57
CA THR A 37 25.74 2.65 46.54
C THR A 37 25.71 2.08 47.96
N GLN A 38 25.95 2.91 48.97
CA GLN A 38 25.90 2.45 50.36
C GLN A 38 24.48 2.15 50.83
N PHE A 39 23.51 2.93 50.37
CA PHE A 39 22.09 2.74 50.66
C PHE A 39 21.44 1.81 49.63
N TYR A 40 20.44 1.04 50.07
CA TYR A 40 19.58 0.22 49.22
C TYR A 40 18.14 0.23 49.73
N VAL A 41 17.19 0.18 48.80
CA VAL A 41 15.78 -0.10 49.02
C VAL A 41 15.65 -1.58 49.35
N THR A 42 15.24 -1.87 50.58
CA THR A 42 15.02 -3.25 51.05
C THR A 42 13.56 -3.67 50.88
N ASP A 43 13.27 -4.96 51.01
CA ASP A 43 11.90 -5.49 50.98
C ASP A 43 11.03 -4.83 52.08
N GLU A 44 11.61 -4.48 53.23
CA GLU A 44 10.91 -3.73 54.30
C GLU A 44 10.55 -2.31 53.86
N ILE A 45 11.43 -1.62 53.13
CA ILE A 45 11.16 -0.29 52.58
C ILE A 45 10.05 -0.39 51.53
N VAL A 46 10.11 -1.36 50.62
CA VAL A 46 9.05 -1.63 49.63
C VAL A 46 7.71 -1.82 50.33
N LYS A 47 7.68 -2.68 51.35
CA LYS A 47 6.48 -2.92 52.15
C LYS A 47 5.97 -1.66 52.85
N LEU A 48 6.85 -0.86 53.43
CA LEU A 48 6.49 0.41 54.07
C LEU A 48 5.80 1.36 53.08
N MET A 49 6.30 1.44 51.84
CA MET A 49 5.71 2.29 50.81
C MET A 49 4.35 1.77 50.36
N ASP A 50 4.21 0.46 50.15
CA ASP A 50 2.95 -0.17 49.77
C ASP A 50 1.87 -0.05 50.86
N ASP A 51 2.22 -0.27 52.14
CA ASP A 51 1.31 -0.10 53.29
C ASP A 51 0.81 1.36 53.44
N ASN A 52 1.53 2.32 52.84
CA ASN A 52 1.19 3.74 52.83
C ASN A 52 0.62 4.22 51.48
N ASN A 53 0.27 3.31 50.57
CA ASN A 53 -0.35 3.60 49.27
C ASN A 53 0.46 4.57 48.37
N VAL A 54 1.79 4.58 48.48
CA VAL A 54 2.65 5.54 47.74
C VAL A 54 2.39 5.52 46.23
N LYS A 55 2.21 4.34 45.62
CA LYS A 55 1.94 4.19 44.17
C LYS A 55 0.66 4.89 43.67
N SER A 56 -0.25 5.27 44.57
CA SER A 56 -1.49 5.98 44.22
C SER A 56 -1.35 7.51 44.25
N LEU A 57 -0.22 8.03 44.75
CA LEU A 57 0.01 9.45 44.90
C LEU A 57 0.46 10.10 43.59
N SER A 58 0.12 11.37 43.41
CA SER A 58 0.54 12.14 42.25
C SER A 58 2.04 12.48 42.31
N GLY A 59 2.74 12.25 41.21
CA GLY A 59 4.08 12.78 40.92
C GLY A 59 4.02 14.07 40.09
N SER A 60 2.97 14.88 40.25
CA SER A 60 2.84 16.16 39.53
C SER A 60 3.36 17.31 40.38
N ALA A 61 4.16 18.19 39.78
CA ALA A 61 4.65 19.40 40.43
C ALA A 61 3.51 20.26 40.98
N GLY A 62 3.72 20.83 42.17
CA GLY A 62 2.75 21.69 42.87
C GLY A 62 1.78 20.94 43.80
N THR A 63 1.87 19.62 43.88
CA THR A 63 1.02 18.78 44.75
C THR A 63 1.67 18.44 46.10
N GLY A 64 2.94 18.80 46.29
CA GLY A 64 3.73 18.41 47.45
C GLY A 64 3.47 19.20 48.74
N GLY A 65 4.34 18.97 49.73
CA GLY A 65 4.20 19.51 51.08
C GLY A 65 5.53 19.88 51.74
N THR A 66 5.51 19.97 53.07
CA THR A 66 6.70 20.25 53.90
C THR A 66 6.98 19.05 54.79
N LEU A 67 8.22 18.56 54.77
CA LEU A 67 8.71 17.44 55.57
C LEU A 67 8.92 17.85 57.03
N SER A 68 9.04 16.87 57.93
CA SER A 68 9.32 17.10 59.36
C SER A 68 10.67 17.79 59.63
N ASN A 69 11.62 17.72 58.69
CA ASN A 69 12.90 18.43 58.74
C ASN A 69 12.83 19.86 58.16
N GLY A 70 11.65 20.33 57.76
CA GLY A 70 11.41 21.68 57.25
C GLY A 70 11.63 21.86 55.74
N VAL A 71 12.04 20.83 55.01
CA VAL A 71 12.24 20.91 53.55
C VAL A 71 10.89 20.92 52.82
N LYS A 72 10.74 21.84 51.86
CA LYS A 72 9.60 21.87 50.94
C LYS A 72 9.87 20.97 49.75
N VAL A 73 8.87 20.17 49.38
CA VAL A 73 8.91 19.22 48.27
C VAL A 73 7.75 19.54 47.33
N ASN A 74 7.99 19.47 46.03
CA ASN A 74 7.02 19.94 45.04
C ASN A 74 5.95 18.90 44.69
N GLU A 75 6.21 17.62 44.96
CA GLU A 75 5.35 16.50 44.53
C GLU A 75 4.85 15.69 45.71
N ALA A 76 3.57 15.26 45.67
CA ALA A 76 2.94 14.54 46.76
C ALA A 76 3.59 13.16 47.01
N CYS A 77 3.89 12.42 45.93
CA CYS A 77 4.60 11.14 45.99
C CYS A 77 5.96 11.30 46.67
N GLU A 78 6.84 12.15 46.12
CA GLU A 78 8.16 12.43 46.68
C GLU A 78 8.09 12.89 48.14
N THR A 79 7.14 13.79 48.48
CA THR A 79 6.94 14.26 49.85
C THR A 79 6.66 13.08 50.80
N LYS A 80 5.76 12.18 50.42
CA LYS A 80 5.36 11.05 51.26
C LYS A 80 6.50 10.05 51.41
N VAL A 81 7.18 9.70 50.32
CA VAL A 81 8.31 8.77 50.32
C VAL A 81 9.42 9.28 51.23
N ARG A 82 9.82 10.54 51.06
CA ARG A 82 10.88 11.16 51.87
C ARG A 82 10.50 11.22 53.35
N GLN A 83 9.26 11.57 53.68
CA GLN A 83 8.80 11.56 55.07
C GLN A 83 8.88 10.15 55.70
N LEU A 84 8.40 9.13 54.98
CA LEU A 84 8.45 7.74 55.44
C LEU A 84 9.89 7.26 55.66
N LEU A 85 10.82 7.63 54.78
CA LEU A 85 12.24 7.28 54.94
C LEU A 85 12.90 8.01 56.10
N ILE A 86 12.58 9.29 56.35
CA ILE A 86 13.03 10.01 57.55
C ILE A 86 12.56 9.30 58.81
N ASP A 87 11.28 8.93 58.86
CA ASP A 87 10.68 8.28 60.03
C ASP A 87 11.25 6.86 60.24
N TYR A 88 11.51 6.13 59.16
CA TYR A 88 12.05 4.75 59.19
C TYR A 88 13.54 4.71 59.57
N THR A 89 14.35 5.60 58.97
CA THR A 89 15.81 5.58 59.15
C THR A 89 16.28 6.45 60.32
N GLY A 90 15.47 7.42 60.76
CA GLY A 90 15.88 8.47 61.68
C GLY A 90 16.83 9.50 61.06
N ASP A 91 17.13 9.43 59.76
CA ASP A 91 18.06 10.34 59.09
C ASP A 91 17.35 11.61 58.58
N SER A 92 17.19 12.59 59.47
CA SER A 92 16.61 13.89 59.11
C SER A 92 17.42 14.70 58.10
N LYS A 93 18.66 14.29 57.79
CA LYS A 93 19.51 14.89 56.74
C LYS A 93 19.33 14.25 55.37
N GLU A 94 18.57 13.15 55.29
CA GLU A 94 18.22 12.48 54.04
C GLU A 94 19.44 12.07 53.20
N LYS A 95 20.49 11.53 53.81
CA LYS A 95 21.75 11.18 53.11
C LYS A 95 21.52 10.17 52.00
N TYR A 96 20.51 9.31 52.11
CA TYR A 96 20.13 8.37 51.08
C TYR A 96 19.88 9.04 49.72
N ARG A 97 19.43 10.32 49.68
CA ARG A 97 19.22 11.06 48.43
C ARG A 97 20.51 11.31 47.64
N GLN A 98 21.66 11.25 48.31
CA GLN A 98 22.96 11.42 47.66
C GLN A 98 23.46 10.14 46.96
N SER A 99 22.66 9.08 46.98
CA SER A 99 22.96 7.78 46.35
C SER A 99 22.95 7.89 44.84
N GLY A 100 24.10 8.25 44.31
CA GLY A 100 24.52 8.15 42.91
C GLY A 100 25.99 7.73 42.90
N ILE A 101 26.58 7.49 41.73
CA ILE A 101 27.97 7.01 41.64
C ILE A 101 28.89 8.09 41.09
N PHE A 102 28.63 8.58 39.88
CA PHE A 102 29.42 9.65 39.27
C PHE A 102 28.58 10.86 38.90
N THR A 103 29.12 12.04 39.15
CA THR A 103 28.62 13.30 38.60
C THR A 103 29.73 13.93 37.78
N ILE A 104 29.66 13.76 36.46
CA ILE A 104 30.61 14.33 35.50
C ILE A 104 30.08 15.68 35.09
N ARG A 105 30.78 16.75 35.50
CA ARG A 105 30.28 18.11 35.28
C ARG A 105 31.38 19.12 35.03
N ASP A 106 30.96 20.28 34.55
CA ASP A 106 31.70 21.55 34.49
C ASP A 106 33.23 21.43 34.34
N LYS A 107 33.76 21.78 33.16
CA LYS A 107 35.20 21.66 32.82
C LYS A 107 35.71 20.20 32.75
N SER A 108 34.79 19.25 32.60
CA SER A 108 35.10 17.86 32.31
C SER A 108 34.99 17.63 30.81
N GLU A 109 36.13 17.40 30.17
CA GLU A 109 36.24 17.11 28.75
C GLU A 109 37.09 15.85 28.52
N ASN A 110 36.76 15.05 27.51
CA ASN A 110 37.53 13.85 27.15
C ASN A 110 37.61 12.87 28.33
N ILE A 111 36.44 12.35 28.72
CA ILE A 111 36.30 11.38 29.81
C ILE A 111 35.84 10.05 29.25
N ILE A 112 36.52 8.98 29.66
CA ILE A 112 36.20 7.61 29.28
C ILE A 112 35.86 6.83 30.56
N VAL A 113 34.69 6.18 30.60
CA VAL A 113 34.26 5.29 31.69
C VAL A 113 33.95 3.93 31.10
N ARG A 114 34.70 2.89 31.49
CA ARG A 114 34.66 1.59 30.79
C ARG A 114 34.67 0.36 31.67
N ASN A 115 34.01 -0.69 31.21
CA ASN A 115 34.10 -2.04 31.78
C ASN A 115 33.75 -2.12 33.28
N LEU A 116 32.70 -1.43 33.71
CA LEU A 116 32.28 -1.34 35.11
C LEU A 116 30.81 -1.74 35.29
N THR A 117 30.49 -2.32 36.44
CA THR A 117 29.10 -2.44 36.90
C THR A 117 28.76 -1.33 37.89
N PHE A 118 27.63 -0.66 37.67
CA PHE A 118 27.05 0.36 38.53
C PHE A 118 25.78 -0.21 39.18
N LEU A 119 25.79 -0.37 40.50
CA LEU A 119 24.68 -0.91 41.28
C LEU A 119 24.10 0.18 42.18
N GLY A 120 22.90 0.63 41.83
CA GLY A 120 22.16 1.62 42.57
C GLY A 120 21.39 1.09 43.77
N PRO A 121 20.72 2.02 44.47
CA PRO A 121 19.96 1.70 45.66
C PRO A 121 18.65 0.96 45.35
N GLY A 122 18.15 0.98 44.12
CA GLY A 122 16.75 0.70 43.82
C GLY A 122 16.00 2.00 43.61
N SER A 123 15.28 2.11 42.49
CA SER A 123 14.60 3.34 42.13
C SER A 123 13.47 3.64 43.11
N ILE A 124 13.54 4.82 43.72
CA ILE A 124 12.58 5.30 44.72
C ILE A 124 12.52 6.83 44.62
N ASP A 125 11.32 7.35 44.39
CA ASP A 125 11.07 8.76 44.09
C ASP A 125 11.36 9.67 45.29
N VAL A 126 12.61 10.14 45.38
CA VAL A 126 13.11 11.02 46.45
C VAL A 126 13.84 12.25 45.89
N GLY A 127 13.76 12.50 44.57
CA GLY A 127 14.59 13.48 43.88
C GLY A 127 16.08 13.24 44.17
N GLY A 128 16.54 12.01 43.96
CA GLY A 128 17.90 11.57 44.25
C GLY A 128 18.87 11.85 43.10
N ASN A 129 20.07 11.27 43.18
CA ASN A 129 21.06 11.32 42.11
C ASN A 129 20.94 10.10 41.18
N ASP A 130 21.40 10.25 39.94
CA ASP A 130 21.54 9.14 38.99
C ASP A 130 22.77 8.28 39.31
N LEU A 131 22.90 7.09 38.69
CA LEU A 131 24.16 6.36 38.77
C LEU A 131 25.28 7.16 38.12
N ILE A 132 25.02 7.70 36.91
CA ILE A 132 25.88 8.70 36.30
C ILE A 132 25.04 9.90 35.86
N SER A 133 25.35 11.08 36.40
CA SER A 133 24.84 12.34 35.88
C SER A 133 25.95 13.02 35.06
N ILE A 134 25.70 13.24 33.76
CA ILE A 134 26.54 14.05 32.88
C ILE A 134 25.84 15.40 32.72
N TYR A 135 26.36 16.44 33.35
CA TYR A 135 25.61 17.68 33.52
C TYR A 135 26.49 18.93 33.32
N GLY A 136 25.85 20.04 32.96
CA GLY A 136 26.52 21.34 32.83
C GLY A 136 27.37 21.38 31.56
N SER A 137 28.55 21.99 31.62
CA SER A 137 29.43 22.12 30.43
C SER A 137 30.32 20.88 30.16
N ALA A 138 29.90 19.69 30.58
CA ALA A 138 30.65 18.45 30.32
C ALA A 138 30.60 18.09 28.82
N ASN A 139 31.74 17.70 28.25
CA ASN A 139 31.88 17.58 26.79
C ASN A 139 32.78 16.39 26.40
N HIS A 140 32.55 15.73 25.25
CA HIS A 140 33.34 14.58 24.81
C HIS A 140 33.45 13.48 25.88
N ILE A 141 32.31 12.85 26.20
CA ILE A 141 32.21 11.80 27.23
C ILE A 141 31.88 10.46 26.57
N TRP A 142 32.66 9.43 26.87
CA TRP A 142 32.45 8.08 26.35
C TRP A 142 32.25 7.09 27.49
N VAL A 143 31.05 6.52 27.58
CA VAL A 143 30.70 5.46 28.51
C VAL A 143 30.54 4.17 27.72
N ASP A 144 31.40 3.18 27.97
CA ASP A 144 31.48 1.99 27.13
C ASP A 144 31.60 0.68 27.92
N HIS A 145 30.92 -0.38 27.47
CA HIS A 145 30.96 -1.68 28.14
C HIS A 145 30.61 -1.61 29.64
N CYS A 146 29.62 -0.79 30.01
CA CYS A 146 29.20 -0.65 31.40
C CYS A 146 27.80 -1.26 31.63
N SER A 147 27.57 -1.82 32.81
CA SER A 147 26.24 -2.31 33.20
C SER A 147 25.65 -1.44 34.31
N PHE A 148 24.40 -1.04 34.16
CA PHE A 148 23.68 -0.17 35.08
C PHE A 148 22.44 -0.88 35.62
N TYR A 149 22.32 -0.92 36.94
CA TYR A 149 21.16 -1.49 37.61
C TYR A 149 20.65 -0.53 38.68
N ASP A 150 19.33 -0.43 38.77
CA ASP A 150 18.65 0.08 39.97
C ASP A 150 19.02 1.53 40.34
N GLY A 151 19.21 2.41 39.35
CA GLY A 151 19.40 3.85 39.59
C GLY A 151 18.31 4.44 40.49
N MET A 152 18.65 5.38 41.38
CA MET A 152 17.66 5.98 42.29
C MET A 152 16.62 6.79 41.52
N ASP A 153 17.10 7.58 40.56
CA ASP A 153 16.33 8.32 39.55
C ASP A 153 16.64 7.70 38.17
N GLY A 154 17.54 8.30 37.39
CA GLY A 154 18.09 7.71 36.16
C GLY A 154 19.21 6.70 36.38
N ASN A 155 19.42 5.83 35.40
CA ASN A 155 20.65 5.06 35.28
C ASN A 155 21.77 5.97 34.75
N VAL A 156 21.54 6.65 33.63
CA VAL A 156 22.47 7.67 33.11
C VAL A 156 21.70 8.81 32.49
N ASP A 157 21.81 10.00 33.09
CA ASP A 157 21.12 11.21 32.66
C ASP A 157 22.11 12.26 32.15
N ILE A 158 21.74 12.94 31.07
CA ILE A 158 22.55 13.93 30.35
C ILE A 158 21.75 15.24 30.28
N THR A 159 22.16 16.27 31.02
CA THR A 159 21.33 17.47 31.17
C THR A 159 22.13 18.76 31.04
N ARG A 160 21.43 19.89 30.85
CA ARG A 160 22.04 21.20 30.56
C ARG A 160 22.89 21.15 29.28
N THR A 161 23.86 22.05 29.15
CA THR A 161 24.70 22.19 27.93
C THR A 161 25.77 21.11 27.79
N ALA A 162 25.51 19.89 28.27
CA ALA A 162 26.42 18.77 28.09
C ALA A 162 26.36 18.35 26.61
N ASP A 163 27.47 17.90 26.05
CA ASP A 163 27.52 17.66 24.61
C ASP A 163 28.55 16.61 24.19
N PHE A 164 28.36 16.05 23.00
CA PHE A 164 29.20 14.99 22.42
C PHE A 164 29.39 13.81 23.37
N VAL A 165 28.28 13.16 23.72
CA VAL A 165 28.26 12.00 24.62
C VAL A 165 27.99 10.73 23.81
N THR A 166 28.78 9.68 24.04
CA THR A 166 28.54 8.35 23.47
C THR A 166 28.37 7.34 24.59
N LEU A 167 27.26 6.61 24.56
CA LEU A 167 27.05 5.41 25.34
C LEU A 167 27.09 4.22 24.38
N SER A 168 28.09 3.36 24.54
CA SER A 168 28.26 2.19 23.67
C SER A 168 28.38 0.89 24.44
N TRP A 169 27.83 -0.20 23.89
CA TRP A 169 27.98 -1.53 24.50
C TRP A 169 27.56 -1.58 25.98
N CYS A 170 26.63 -0.73 26.42
CA CYS A 170 26.18 -0.71 27.81
C CYS A 170 24.89 -1.51 27.99
N THR A 171 24.65 -2.01 29.21
CA THR A 171 23.37 -2.65 29.57
C THR A 171 22.66 -1.84 30.65
N PHE A 172 21.35 -1.68 30.52
CA PHE A 172 20.51 -0.98 31.51
C PHE A 172 19.40 -1.92 31.97
N ALA A 173 19.16 -2.01 33.27
CA ALA A 173 18.07 -2.81 33.83
C ALA A 173 17.58 -2.25 35.17
N TYR A 174 16.40 -2.68 35.58
CA TYR A 174 15.89 -2.50 36.93
C TYR A 174 15.40 -3.84 37.47
N THR A 175 15.78 -4.16 38.70
CA THR A 175 15.40 -5.39 39.37
C THR A 175 14.16 -5.18 40.25
N LYS A 176 13.71 -6.23 40.92
CA LYS A 176 12.64 -6.14 41.92
C LYS A 176 12.95 -5.19 43.09
N ARG A 177 14.21 -4.76 43.25
CA ARG A 177 14.62 -3.75 44.25
C ARG A 177 14.01 -2.38 43.97
N SER A 178 13.76 -2.09 42.70
CA SER A 178 13.15 -0.84 42.26
C SER A 178 11.66 -0.75 42.59
N TYR A 179 11.27 0.32 43.27
CA TYR A 179 9.91 0.56 43.74
C TYR A 179 9.04 1.33 42.74
N ASN A 180 9.56 2.45 42.23
CA ASN A 180 8.94 3.32 41.21
C ASN A 180 10.04 4.00 40.36
N HIS A 181 9.77 5.04 39.56
CA HIS A 181 10.80 5.80 38.83
C HIS A 181 11.83 4.97 38.02
N ARG A 182 11.39 3.93 37.30
CA ARG A 182 12.29 3.09 36.46
C ARG A 182 12.58 3.73 35.09
N LEU A 183 12.98 5.00 35.11
CA LEU A 183 13.15 5.88 33.97
C LEU A 183 14.64 6.01 33.65
N THR A 184 15.13 5.24 32.67
CA THR A 184 16.57 4.90 32.60
C THR A 184 17.49 6.02 32.12
N ASN A 185 17.16 6.71 31.02
CA ASN A 185 18.07 7.67 30.38
C ASN A 185 17.35 8.94 29.91
N LEU A 186 17.50 10.02 30.66
CA LEU A 186 16.99 11.34 30.30
C LEU A 186 18.05 12.19 29.60
N ILE A 187 17.64 12.91 28.56
CA ILE A 187 18.42 13.95 27.90
C ILE A 187 17.62 15.26 27.98
N ALA A 188 18.20 16.28 28.62
CA ALA A 188 17.53 17.51 29.05
C ALA A 188 16.37 17.33 30.06
N GLY A 189 16.53 17.98 31.22
CA GLY A 189 15.63 17.83 32.37
C GLY A 189 14.25 18.47 32.20
N SER A 190 14.09 19.40 31.27
CA SER A 190 12.85 20.17 31.07
C SER A 190 12.75 20.74 29.66
N ASP A 191 11.58 21.27 29.30
CA ASP A 191 11.35 21.98 28.03
C ASP A 191 11.94 23.41 28.04
N ASP A 192 12.62 23.83 29.12
CA ASP A 192 13.28 25.12 29.20
C ASP A 192 14.50 25.16 28.26
N PRO A 193 14.59 26.11 27.32
CA PRO A 193 15.73 26.26 26.42
C PRO A 193 17.11 26.36 27.11
N SER A 194 17.15 26.77 28.38
CA SER A 194 18.38 26.76 29.20
C SER A 194 18.93 25.36 29.50
N GLU A 195 18.18 24.30 29.18
CA GLU A 195 18.69 22.93 29.16
C GLU A 195 19.64 22.65 27.98
N GLY A 196 19.81 23.57 27.02
CA GLY A 196 20.86 23.47 25.99
C GLY A 196 20.36 23.18 24.58
N VAL A 197 19.64 24.14 23.98
CA VAL A 197 19.04 24.01 22.62
C VAL A 197 20.03 23.57 21.54
N ASP A 198 21.27 24.08 21.59
CA ASP A 198 22.31 23.83 20.60
C ASP A 198 23.34 22.78 21.05
N ASN A 199 23.05 22.03 22.11
CA ASN A 199 23.92 21.00 22.69
C ASN A 199 23.23 19.63 22.68
N LEU A 200 23.63 18.73 23.59
CA LEU A 200 22.99 17.43 23.80
C LEU A 200 23.05 16.52 22.57
N ASN A 201 24.16 16.55 21.84
CA ASN A 201 24.42 15.56 20.80
C ASN A 201 24.87 14.25 21.45
N VAL A 202 24.01 13.24 21.39
CA VAL A 202 24.19 11.97 22.11
C VAL A 202 24.01 10.78 21.19
N THR A 203 24.94 9.82 21.31
CA THR A 203 24.88 8.56 20.56
C THR A 203 24.71 7.40 21.51
N PHE A 204 23.70 6.57 21.26
CA PHE A 204 23.53 5.26 21.86
C PHE A 204 23.78 4.21 20.78
N VAL A 205 24.86 3.44 20.91
CA VAL A 205 25.21 2.39 19.95
C VAL A 205 25.48 1.06 20.63
N ASN A 206 24.88 -0.02 20.15
CA ASN A 206 25.11 -1.38 20.65
C ASN A 206 24.74 -1.57 22.14
N ASN A 207 23.76 -0.82 22.65
CA ASN A 207 23.32 -0.96 24.05
C ASN A 207 22.17 -1.95 24.19
N ILE A 208 22.00 -2.51 25.39
CA ILE A 208 20.85 -3.32 25.78
C ILE A 208 20.00 -2.57 26.82
N TRP A 209 18.73 -2.35 26.53
CA TRP A 209 17.73 -2.04 27.56
C TRP A 209 16.99 -3.32 27.93
N GLY A 210 17.19 -3.79 29.17
CA GLY A 210 16.75 -5.10 29.64
C GLY A 210 15.52 -5.05 30.54
N GLU A 211 15.37 -6.10 31.35
CA GLU A 211 14.26 -6.29 32.27
C GLU A 211 14.08 -5.10 33.22
N GLY A 212 12.81 -4.73 33.45
CA GLY A 212 12.41 -3.69 34.39
C GLY A 212 12.56 -2.25 33.91
N CYS A 213 13.22 -1.99 32.77
CA CYS A 213 13.20 -0.68 32.13
C CYS A 213 11.77 -0.29 31.75
N GLU A 214 11.24 0.79 32.34
CA GLU A 214 9.85 1.22 32.15
C GLU A 214 9.75 2.30 31.06
N ALA A 215 10.60 3.32 31.12
CA ALA A 215 10.62 4.37 30.11
C ALA A 215 11.98 5.07 29.95
N ARG A 216 12.05 5.98 28.97
CA ARG A 216 13.21 6.82 28.63
C ARG A 216 14.41 6.01 28.11
N MET A 217 14.26 5.35 26.96
CA MET A 217 15.30 4.50 26.35
C MET A 217 15.77 4.99 24.95
N PRO A 218 16.29 6.22 24.80
CA PRO A 218 16.26 7.34 25.74
C PRO A 218 14.97 8.17 25.59
N MET A 219 14.78 9.14 26.50
CA MET A 219 13.90 10.30 26.28
C MET A 219 14.76 11.54 26.17
N ALA A 220 14.53 12.38 25.16
CA ALA A 220 15.34 13.58 24.96
C ALA A 220 14.52 14.82 24.63
N ARG A 221 15.06 15.99 24.97
CA ARG A 221 14.62 17.29 24.49
C ARG A 221 15.83 18.02 23.92
N PHE A 222 15.61 18.81 22.87
CA PHE A 222 16.66 19.46 22.09
C PHE A 222 17.66 18.44 21.54
N GLY A 223 18.77 18.93 20.98
CA GLY A 223 19.90 18.12 20.55
C GLY A 223 19.61 17.07 19.47
N THR A 224 20.67 16.38 19.08
CA THR A 224 20.62 15.29 18.09
C THR A 224 20.95 13.97 18.75
N VAL A 225 20.04 13.01 18.67
CA VAL A 225 20.18 11.69 19.26
C VAL A 225 20.26 10.62 18.18
N HIS A 226 21.35 9.85 18.19
CA HIS A 226 21.52 8.71 17.29
C HIS A 226 21.41 7.39 18.06
N LEU A 227 20.47 6.54 17.66
CA LEU A 227 20.24 5.19 18.18
C LEU A 227 20.61 4.18 17.09
N LEU A 228 21.76 3.53 17.24
CA LEU A 228 22.31 2.58 16.26
C LEU A 228 22.49 1.17 16.86
N ASN A 229 21.98 0.13 16.20
CA ASN A 229 22.25 -1.28 16.57
C ASN A 229 21.97 -1.64 18.05
N ASN A 230 21.04 -0.95 18.71
CA ASN A 230 20.67 -1.25 20.10
C ASN A 230 19.65 -2.39 20.17
N TYR A 231 19.67 -3.13 21.28
CA TYR A 231 18.73 -4.21 21.59
C TYR A 231 17.77 -3.81 22.72
N TYR A 232 16.50 -3.72 22.38
CA TYR A 232 15.42 -3.47 23.33
C TYR A 232 14.82 -4.81 23.78
N ASN A 233 15.27 -5.30 24.94
CA ASN A 233 14.82 -6.53 25.59
C ASN A 233 14.06 -6.22 26.90
N CYS A 234 13.12 -5.28 26.80
CA CYS A 234 12.40 -4.69 27.93
C CYS A 234 10.89 -4.93 27.82
N ALA A 235 10.49 -6.20 27.77
CA ALA A 235 9.09 -6.58 27.59
C ALA A 235 8.17 -5.92 28.62
N GLY A 236 7.04 -5.38 28.15
CA GLY A 236 6.05 -4.71 29.01
C GLY A 236 6.37 -3.27 29.40
N CYS A 237 7.44 -2.66 28.85
CA CYS A 237 7.79 -1.28 29.13
C CYS A 237 6.67 -0.28 28.75
N GLY A 238 6.57 0.80 29.52
CA GLY A 238 5.63 1.91 29.30
C GLY A 238 5.96 2.80 28.11
N SER A 239 7.23 3.10 27.81
CA SER A 239 7.61 3.78 26.55
C SER A 239 9.12 3.73 26.29
N SER A 240 9.56 3.20 25.15
CA SER A 240 10.98 3.08 24.82
C SER A 240 11.57 4.41 24.33
N VAL A 241 11.57 4.65 23.03
CA VAL A 241 12.18 5.82 22.38
C VAL A 241 11.24 7.01 22.46
N SER A 242 11.68 8.09 23.09
CA SER A 242 10.81 9.25 23.36
C SER A 242 11.42 10.60 22.95
N PRO A 243 11.28 11.01 21.67
CA PRO A 243 11.69 12.34 21.22
C PRO A 243 10.73 13.42 21.73
N GLY A 244 11.22 14.30 22.60
CA GLY A 244 10.50 15.42 23.18
C GLY A 244 10.77 16.75 22.47
N GLN A 245 10.54 17.85 23.19
CA GLN A 245 10.63 19.23 22.71
C GLN A 245 11.87 19.46 21.84
N ASP A 246 11.68 19.84 20.58
CA ASP A 246 12.72 20.22 19.61
C ASP A 246 13.87 19.22 19.40
N ALA A 247 13.72 17.97 19.84
CA ALA A 247 14.76 16.95 19.65
C ALA A 247 14.79 16.38 18.22
N GLU A 248 15.96 15.93 17.80
CA GLU A 248 16.23 15.30 16.49
C GLU A 248 16.67 13.85 16.70
N PHE A 249 15.96 12.87 16.13
CA PHE A 249 16.27 11.44 16.36
C PHE A 249 16.59 10.68 15.08
N ARG A 250 17.76 10.06 15.06
CA ARG A 250 18.09 9.03 14.10
C ARG A 250 17.96 7.67 14.76
N ILE A 251 17.03 6.83 14.30
CA ILE A 251 16.69 5.54 14.91
C ILE A 251 16.95 4.46 13.86
N GLU A 252 18.11 3.82 13.90
CA GLU A 252 18.48 2.87 12.85
C GLU A 252 19.12 1.56 13.31
N ALA A 253 18.81 0.50 12.57
CA ALA A 253 19.31 -0.86 12.80
C ALA A 253 19.08 -1.41 14.23
N ASN A 254 18.07 -0.92 14.96
CA ASN A 254 17.77 -1.40 16.31
C ASN A 254 16.85 -2.63 16.28
N TYR A 255 17.04 -3.53 17.23
CA TYR A 255 16.23 -4.73 17.39
C TYR A 255 15.29 -4.58 18.59
N PHE A 256 13.97 -4.70 18.35
CA PHE A 256 12.94 -4.65 19.37
C PHE A 256 12.36 -6.05 19.61
N GLU A 257 12.62 -6.57 20.82
CA GLU A 257 12.22 -7.91 21.23
C GLU A 257 10.72 -8.04 21.51
N LYS A 258 10.26 -9.29 21.57
CA LYS A 258 8.87 -9.62 21.84
C LYS A 258 8.38 -9.00 23.14
N GLY A 259 7.21 -8.37 23.12
CA GLY A 259 6.61 -7.70 24.26
C GLY A 259 7.02 -6.22 24.41
N VAL A 260 7.93 -5.71 23.57
CA VAL A 260 8.22 -4.27 23.48
C VAL A 260 7.21 -3.61 22.54
N THR A 261 6.05 -3.25 23.09
CA THR A 261 4.91 -2.76 22.29
C THR A 261 4.77 -1.23 22.25
N ARG A 262 5.38 -0.51 23.21
CA ARG A 262 5.35 0.95 23.30
C ARG A 262 6.69 1.56 22.84
N ILE A 263 7.05 1.26 21.60
CA ILE A 263 8.36 1.56 21.02
C ILE A 263 8.63 3.06 20.90
N PHE A 264 7.65 3.84 20.43
CA PHE A 264 7.86 5.24 20.08
C PHE A 264 6.77 6.15 20.63
N LYS A 265 7.18 7.22 21.32
CA LYS A 265 6.30 8.27 21.82
C LYS A 265 6.95 9.65 21.67
N GLN A 266 6.46 10.47 20.76
CA GLN A 266 6.98 11.83 20.58
C GLN A 266 6.10 12.91 21.20
N ASP A 267 6.72 14.02 21.61
CA ASP A 267 6.07 15.26 22.04
C ASP A 267 6.86 16.47 21.52
N ASN A 268 6.33 17.18 20.52
CA ASN A 268 6.98 18.36 19.90
C ASN A 268 8.41 18.15 19.35
N ALA A 269 8.75 16.94 18.91
CA ALA A 269 10.05 16.67 18.29
C ALA A 269 10.27 17.47 17.00
N LYS A 270 11.49 17.95 16.76
CA LYS A 270 11.85 18.72 15.57
C LYS A 270 11.94 17.83 14.33
N SER A 271 12.58 16.68 14.47
CA SER A 271 12.83 15.70 13.39
C SER A 271 13.00 14.29 13.97
N TYR A 272 12.66 13.28 13.17
CA TYR A 272 12.98 11.89 13.47
C TYR A 272 12.93 11.03 12.20
N GLU A 273 13.80 10.03 12.14
CA GLU A 273 13.90 9.05 11.05
C GLU A 273 14.12 7.63 11.56
N PHE A 274 13.47 6.67 10.89
CA PHE A 274 13.57 5.24 11.17
C PHE A 274 14.15 4.47 9.98
N TRP A 275 15.31 3.83 10.14
CA TRP A 275 15.98 3.10 9.06
C TRP A 275 16.32 1.67 9.52
N SER A 276 15.90 0.66 8.77
CA SER A 276 16.32 -0.75 8.97
C SER A 276 16.15 -1.31 10.40
N ASN A 277 15.19 -0.81 11.19
CA ASN A 277 14.87 -1.39 12.50
C ASN A 277 14.10 -2.69 12.34
N TYR A 278 14.30 -3.62 13.28
CA TYR A 278 13.58 -4.88 13.33
C TYR A 278 12.62 -4.94 14.52
N TYR A 279 11.38 -5.33 14.26
CA TYR A 279 10.32 -5.45 15.26
C TYR A 279 9.82 -6.89 15.25
N THR A 280 9.97 -7.61 16.37
CA THR A 280 9.45 -8.99 16.46
C THR A 280 7.92 -9.07 16.48
N GLU A 281 7.26 -7.97 16.86
CA GLU A 281 5.80 -7.85 16.88
C GLU A 281 5.37 -6.64 16.03
N PRO A 282 4.16 -6.67 15.43
CA PRO A 282 3.70 -5.59 14.56
C PRO A 282 3.71 -4.24 15.29
N PHE A 283 4.44 -3.28 14.71
CA PHE A 283 4.49 -1.90 15.17
C PHE A 283 4.07 -0.99 14.02
N LYS A 284 3.06 -0.14 14.26
CA LYS A 284 2.66 0.89 13.29
C LYS A 284 3.64 2.05 13.36
N GLN A 285 4.79 1.88 12.72
CA GLN A 285 5.80 2.91 12.63
C GLN A 285 5.22 4.17 11.95
N PRO A 286 5.41 5.37 12.54
CA PRO A 286 5.06 6.62 11.87
C PRO A 286 5.98 6.86 10.66
N SER A 287 5.52 7.65 9.69
CA SER A 287 6.39 8.14 8.63
C SER A 287 7.49 9.05 9.19
N ASN A 288 8.65 9.06 8.54
CA ASN A 288 9.74 9.98 8.87
C ASN A 288 9.25 11.43 8.78
N ARG A 289 9.64 12.26 9.75
CA ARG A 289 9.19 13.66 9.83
C ARG A 289 10.05 14.60 8.97
N LYS A 290 11.37 14.50 9.12
CA LYS A 290 12.42 15.27 8.40
C LYS A 290 13.73 14.49 8.52
N SER A 291 14.68 14.77 7.61
CA SER A 291 16.03 14.21 7.69
C SER A 291 16.74 14.59 8.98
N VAL A 292 17.49 13.65 9.56
CA VAL A 292 18.39 13.87 10.69
C VAL A 292 19.82 13.60 10.23
N GLU A 293 20.68 14.61 10.32
CA GLU A 293 22.08 14.51 9.89
C GLU A 293 22.96 13.98 11.03
N ILE A 294 23.74 12.93 10.75
CA ILE A 294 24.73 12.39 11.67
C ILE A 294 26.12 12.80 11.19
N PRO A 295 26.84 13.68 11.92
CA PRO A 295 28.06 14.34 11.42
C PRO A 295 29.34 13.49 11.58
N TYR A 296 29.20 12.17 11.68
CA TYR A 296 30.31 11.24 11.83
C TYR A 296 30.07 9.95 11.04
N LEU A 297 31.16 9.24 10.78
CA LEU A 297 31.17 7.98 10.06
C LEU A 297 30.78 6.84 10.98
N TYR A 298 29.97 5.92 10.49
CA TYR A 298 29.61 4.70 11.21
C TYR A 298 29.23 3.61 10.21
N ALA A 299 29.33 2.37 10.68
CA ALA A 299 28.80 1.21 9.98
C ALA A 299 27.72 0.57 10.86
N ALA A 300 26.59 0.22 10.25
CA ALA A 300 25.61 -0.65 10.86
C ALA A 300 25.92 -2.10 10.44
N TYR A 301 25.95 -3.02 11.39
CA TYR A 301 25.89 -4.45 11.06
C TYR A 301 24.42 -4.90 10.98
N ASP A 302 24.19 -6.10 10.42
CA ASP A 302 22.84 -6.62 10.20
C ASP A 302 22.03 -6.58 11.51
N VAL A 303 20.85 -5.97 11.43
CA VAL A 303 19.93 -5.85 12.57
C VAL A 303 19.57 -7.21 13.16
N MET A 304 19.57 -8.28 12.36
CA MET A 304 19.30 -9.64 12.83
C MET A 304 20.41 -10.22 13.70
N GLU A 305 21.64 -9.70 13.60
CA GLU A 305 22.77 -10.13 14.43
C GLU A 305 22.82 -9.42 15.78
N VAL A 306 22.11 -8.29 15.92
CA VAL A 306 22.14 -7.42 17.12
C VAL A 306 21.96 -8.20 18.42
N PRO A 307 20.92 -9.06 18.61
CA PRO A 307 20.76 -9.79 19.87
C PRO A 307 21.95 -10.71 20.17
N ALA A 308 22.46 -11.44 19.18
CA ALA A 308 23.55 -12.39 19.38
C ALA A 308 24.88 -11.68 19.68
N VAL A 309 25.18 -10.59 18.97
CA VAL A 309 26.40 -9.80 19.16
C VAL A 309 26.39 -9.14 20.54
N LEU A 310 25.30 -8.46 20.91
CA LEU A 310 25.23 -7.72 22.17
C LEU A 310 25.16 -8.64 23.40
N THR A 311 24.58 -9.83 23.29
CA THR A 311 24.47 -10.77 24.43
C THR A 311 25.67 -11.72 24.57
N SER A 312 26.71 -11.55 23.74
CA SER A 312 27.94 -12.34 23.86
C SER A 312 28.56 -12.18 25.26
N PRO A 313 28.93 -13.28 25.94
CA PRO A 313 29.63 -13.22 27.22
C PRO A 313 31.06 -12.68 27.08
N GLU A 314 31.61 -12.67 25.87
CA GLU A 314 32.93 -12.16 25.55
C GLU A 314 32.80 -10.96 24.61
N ASN A 315 33.19 -9.77 25.09
CA ASN A 315 33.13 -8.51 24.35
C ASN A 315 31.72 -8.13 23.81
N GLY A 316 30.65 -8.67 24.40
CA GLY A 316 29.30 -8.17 24.22
C GLY A 316 29.01 -6.97 25.12
N ALA A 317 27.75 -6.52 25.19
CA ALA A 317 27.39 -5.38 26.02
C ALA A 317 27.58 -5.68 27.53
N GLY A 318 27.94 -4.65 28.30
CA GLY A 318 28.28 -4.74 29.72
C GLY A 318 29.78 -4.97 29.93
N PRO A 319 30.24 -5.22 31.17
CA PRO A 319 31.65 -5.32 31.52
C PRO A 319 32.23 -6.69 31.12
N THR A 320 32.21 -6.99 29.82
CA THR A 320 32.59 -8.28 29.23
C THR A 320 33.94 -8.23 28.50
N LEU A 321 34.61 -7.08 28.51
CA LEU A 321 35.89 -6.92 27.83
C LEU A 321 36.95 -7.79 28.48
N GLN A 322 37.62 -8.60 27.67
CA GLN A 322 38.74 -9.43 28.11
C GLN A 322 39.99 -8.58 28.43
N ASP A 323 40.23 -7.54 27.63
CA ASP A 323 41.28 -6.55 27.85
C ASP A 323 40.71 -5.13 27.82
N PRO A 324 40.14 -4.65 28.94
CA PRO A 324 39.50 -3.35 28.99
C PRO A 324 40.48 -2.17 28.95
N LEU A 325 41.78 -2.43 29.15
CA LEU A 325 42.83 -1.41 29.04
C LEU A 325 43.26 -1.17 27.60
N SER A 326 42.99 -2.12 26.70
CA SER A 326 43.14 -1.93 25.27
C SER A 326 42.03 -1.02 24.75
N ILE A 327 42.38 0.25 24.49
CA ILE A 327 41.51 1.25 23.89
C ILE A 327 41.97 1.47 22.45
N GLY A 328 41.19 0.96 21.50
CA GLY A 328 41.58 0.86 20.09
C GLY A 328 42.50 -0.35 19.84
N ARG A 329 42.33 -1.02 18.71
CA ARG A 329 43.38 -1.94 18.20
C ARG A 329 44.55 -1.08 17.75
N SER A 330 45.76 -1.34 18.25
CA SER A 330 47.00 -0.77 17.69
C SER A 330 47.20 -1.13 16.21
N ASP A 331 46.46 -2.12 15.72
CA ASP A 331 46.58 -2.69 14.38
C ASP A 331 45.40 -2.27 13.47
N ILE A 332 44.45 -1.48 13.98
CA ILE A 332 43.45 -0.82 13.15
C ILE A 332 43.88 0.64 13.04
N VAL A 333 44.56 0.94 11.94
CA VAL A 333 44.56 2.30 11.43
C VAL A 333 43.11 2.60 11.08
N PHE A 334 42.49 3.56 11.78
CA PHE A 334 41.32 4.23 11.22
C PHE A 334 41.84 5.03 10.04
N GLU A 335 41.97 4.37 8.90
CA GLU A 335 42.17 5.05 7.64
C GLU A 335 40.94 5.96 7.48
N PRO A 336 41.12 7.28 7.33
CA PRO A 336 40.00 8.19 7.13
C PRO A 336 39.12 7.61 6.03
N GLN A 337 37.86 7.33 6.36
CA GLN A 337 36.91 6.89 5.35
C GLN A 337 36.33 8.12 4.68
N TYR A 338 36.18 8.02 3.37
CA TYR A 338 35.60 9.03 2.53
C TYR A 338 34.18 8.58 2.19
N ARG A 339 33.24 9.53 2.17
CA ARG A 339 31.86 9.24 1.77
C ARG A 339 31.81 9.07 0.26
N MET A 340 31.16 8.00 -0.17
CA MET A 340 30.77 7.77 -1.55
C MET A 340 29.25 7.86 -1.61
N VAL A 341 28.75 9.01 -2.06
CA VAL A 341 27.30 9.31 -2.06
C VAL A 341 26.73 8.91 -3.41
N TYR A 342 25.84 7.93 -3.42
CA TYR A 342 25.04 7.59 -4.59
C TYR A 342 23.81 8.48 -4.62
N LYS A 343 23.65 9.27 -5.68
CA LYS A 343 22.44 10.04 -5.93
C LYS A 343 21.67 9.47 -7.11
N LEU A 344 20.35 9.38 -6.96
CA LEU A 344 19.43 9.12 -8.05
C LEU A 344 18.60 10.37 -8.33
N ASN A 345 18.70 10.94 -9.53
CA ASN A 345 18.02 12.17 -9.92
C ASN A 345 18.17 13.29 -8.85
N ASP A 346 19.41 13.58 -8.47
CA ASP A 346 19.84 14.61 -7.51
C ASP A 346 19.41 14.40 -6.05
N ARG A 347 18.89 13.21 -5.71
CA ARG A 347 18.55 12.82 -4.34
C ARG A 347 19.47 11.73 -3.85
N THR A 348 19.98 11.85 -2.62
CA THR A 348 20.76 10.79 -1.97
C THR A 348 19.94 9.51 -1.90
N TYR A 349 20.45 8.47 -2.55
CA TYR A 349 19.86 7.14 -2.60
C TYR A 349 20.56 6.21 -1.62
N HIS A 350 21.89 6.23 -1.61
CA HIS A 350 22.73 5.39 -0.76
C HIS A 350 24.04 6.11 -0.43
N VAL A 351 24.69 5.73 0.66
CA VAL A 351 26.00 6.27 1.04
C VAL A 351 26.87 5.11 1.51
N ASP A 352 28.00 4.91 0.85
CA ASP A 352 29.06 4.02 1.30
C ASP A 352 30.18 4.83 1.98
N TYR A 353 30.93 4.15 2.84
CA TYR A 353 32.12 4.68 3.47
C TYR A 353 33.31 3.74 3.18
N LEU A 354 34.28 4.25 2.42
CA LEU A 354 35.46 3.50 1.98
C LEU A 354 36.72 4.21 2.45
N SER A 355 37.73 3.46 2.87
CA SER A 355 39.06 4.00 3.20
C SER A 355 39.81 4.38 1.92
N TYR A 356 40.77 5.30 2.02
CA TYR A 356 41.63 5.67 0.88
C TYR A 356 42.31 4.44 0.27
N GLY A 357 42.19 4.28 -1.05
CA GLY A 357 42.77 3.17 -1.79
C GLY A 357 41.93 1.90 -1.83
N ASP A 358 40.81 1.81 -1.11
CA ASP A 358 39.86 0.70 -1.23
C ASP A 358 39.31 0.62 -2.65
N SER A 359 39.20 -0.60 -3.20
CA SER A 359 38.57 -0.78 -4.51
C SER A 359 37.10 -0.38 -4.46
N ILE A 360 36.66 0.43 -5.42
CA ILE A 360 35.26 0.83 -5.51
C ILE A 360 34.46 -0.31 -6.15
N SER A 361 33.54 -0.87 -5.37
CA SER A 361 32.48 -1.74 -5.89
C SER A 361 31.19 -0.94 -5.91
N LEU A 362 30.60 -0.77 -7.09
CA LEU A 362 29.32 -0.09 -7.21
C LEU A 362 28.21 -0.95 -6.63
N ILE A 363 27.25 -0.32 -5.97
CA ILE A 363 26.02 -0.97 -5.55
C ILE A 363 25.21 -1.44 -6.77
N ASP A 364 24.52 -2.57 -6.59
CA ASP A 364 23.49 -2.99 -7.52
C ASP A 364 22.38 -1.93 -7.60
N VAL A 365 21.84 -1.74 -8.80
CA VAL A 365 20.76 -0.79 -9.03
C VAL A 365 19.50 -1.27 -8.31
N PRO A 366 18.66 -0.38 -7.74
CA PRO A 366 17.31 -0.75 -7.33
C PRO A 366 16.58 -1.46 -8.48
N ALA A 367 15.78 -2.47 -8.14
CA ALA A 367 15.10 -3.38 -9.07
C ALA A 367 14.61 -2.70 -10.37
N ASP A 368 14.78 -3.41 -11.49
CA ASP A 368 14.44 -2.97 -12.85
C ASP A 368 13.18 -2.11 -12.89
N ARG A 369 13.36 -0.83 -13.25
CA ARG A 369 12.25 0.10 -13.40
C ARG A 369 11.73 -0.02 -14.82
N GLU A 370 10.65 -0.78 -14.99
CA GLU A 370 9.98 -0.97 -16.28
C GLU A 370 9.80 0.38 -17.02
N GLY A 371 10.29 0.45 -18.26
CA GLY A 371 10.17 1.65 -19.10
C GLY A 371 11.25 2.74 -18.91
N TYR A 372 12.27 2.49 -18.09
CA TYR A 372 13.39 3.42 -17.88
C TYR A 372 14.73 2.71 -18.06
N THR A 373 15.72 3.40 -18.64
CA THR A 373 17.11 2.95 -18.72
C THR A 373 17.93 3.66 -17.65
N PHE A 374 18.63 2.89 -16.84
CA PHE A 374 19.59 3.43 -15.90
C PHE A 374 20.85 3.92 -16.63
N SER A 375 21.30 5.14 -16.33
CA SER A 375 22.50 5.74 -16.94
C SER A 375 23.79 5.00 -16.64
N GLY A 376 23.77 4.07 -15.68
CA GLY A 376 24.96 3.67 -14.95
C GLY A 376 25.28 4.68 -13.85
N TRP A 377 26.13 4.28 -12.94
CA TRP A 377 26.70 5.14 -11.92
C TRP A 377 27.84 5.96 -12.53
N LEU A 378 27.77 7.28 -12.43
CA LEU A 378 28.71 8.21 -13.06
C LEU A 378 29.18 9.26 -12.04
N ILE A 379 30.41 9.76 -12.16
CA ILE A 379 30.87 10.95 -11.43
C ILE A 379 30.92 12.08 -12.46
N ASP A 380 30.28 13.22 -12.20
CA ASP A 380 30.20 14.43 -13.04
C ASP A 380 31.17 14.47 -14.24
N ASP A 381 30.68 13.97 -15.39
CA ASP A 381 31.33 13.92 -16.71
C ASP A 381 32.67 13.13 -16.82
N GLY A 382 33.03 12.33 -15.82
CA GLY A 382 34.27 11.54 -15.74
C GLY A 382 34.06 10.02 -15.54
N ALA A 383 35.16 9.27 -15.64
CA ALA A 383 35.18 7.85 -15.31
C ALA A 383 35.31 7.65 -13.79
N LEU A 384 34.62 6.64 -13.26
CA LEU A 384 34.77 6.22 -11.87
C LEU A 384 36.24 5.85 -11.57
N PRO A 385 36.82 6.34 -10.46
CA PRO A 385 38.14 5.90 -10.04
C PRO A 385 38.10 4.41 -9.65
N GLU A 386 39.16 3.66 -9.95
CA GLU A 386 39.26 2.24 -9.58
C GLU A 386 39.32 2.04 -8.05
N THR A 387 39.80 3.06 -7.34
CA THR A 387 39.94 3.07 -5.88
C THR A 387 39.46 4.37 -5.27
N MET A 388 38.99 4.32 -4.03
CA MET A 388 38.50 5.49 -3.31
C MET A 388 39.61 6.55 -3.16
N PRO A 389 39.39 7.79 -3.63
CA PRO A 389 40.37 8.87 -3.50
C PRO A 389 40.40 9.41 -2.06
N GLN A 390 41.37 10.29 -1.77
CA GLN A 390 41.49 10.95 -0.47
C GLN A 390 40.48 12.11 -0.30
N GLU A 391 39.29 11.95 -0.86
CA GLU A 391 38.20 12.91 -0.78
C GLU A 391 36.84 12.22 -0.98
N ASN A 392 35.81 12.92 -0.54
CA ASN A 392 34.43 12.49 -0.70
C ASN A 392 34.03 12.57 -2.17
N ILE A 393 33.40 11.52 -2.69
CA ILE A 393 32.92 11.48 -4.07
C ILE A 393 31.40 11.36 -4.12
N GLU A 394 30.83 11.92 -5.17
CA GLU A 394 29.41 11.85 -5.47
C GLU A 394 29.24 11.12 -6.79
N ILE A 395 28.42 10.06 -6.76
CA ILE A 395 28.13 9.19 -7.87
C ILE A 395 26.66 9.39 -8.23
N ASN A 396 26.44 9.97 -9.40
CA ASN A 396 25.13 10.26 -9.95
C ASN A 396 24.65 9.13 -10.86
N GLY A 397 23.44 8.67 -10.61
CA GLY A 397 22.67 7.80 -11.48
C GLY A 397 21.39 8.49 -11.90
N TYR A 398 21.01 8.32 -13.16
CA TYR A 398 19.79 8.87 -13.74
C TYR A 398 18.97 7.73 -14.35
N PHE A 399 17.65 7.84 -14.23
CA PHE A 399 16.74 7.00 -15.00
C PHE A 399 16.24 7.82 -16.18
N TYR A 400 16.68 7.46 -17.39
CA TYR A 400 16.13 8.03 -18.61
C TYR A 400 14.84 7.32 -18.95
N LEU A 401 13.81 8.11 -19.26
CA LEU A 401 12.57 7.58 -19.80
C LEU A 401 12.87 6.96 -21.17
N ASN A 402 12.60 5.68 -21.34
CA ASN A 402 12.81 5.01 -22.63
C ASN A 402 11.76 5.48 -23.63
N SER A 403 12.13 5.48 -24.91
CA SER A 403 11.19 5.57 -26.00
C SER A 403 11.17 4.25 -26.74
N TYR A 404 9.99 3.85 -27.20
CA TYR A 404 9.76 2.61 -27.91
C TYR A 404 9.18 2.92 -29.29
N ALA A 405 9.39 2.00 -30.24
CA ALA A 405 8.92 2.15 -31.61
C ALA A 405 7.44 1.74 -31.73
N LEU A 406 6.63 2.63 -32.33
CA LEU A 406 5.30 2.33 -32.82
C LEU A 406 5.39 2.09 -34.33
N ASN A 407 5.39 0.83 -34.72
CA ASN A 407 5.59 0.39 -36.10
C ASN A 407 4.24 0.27 -36.81
N TYR A 408 4.06 1.03 -37.89
CA TYR A 408 2.86 0.99 -38.72
C TYR A 408 3.09 0.05 -39.90
N HIS A 409 2.22 -0.93 -40.08
CA HIS A 409 2.27 -1.90 -41.17
C HIS A 409 1.04 -1.78 -42.08
N VAL A 410 1.26 -1.76 -43.39
CA VAL A 410 0.21 -1.74 -44.42
C VAL A 410 0.45 -2.91 -45.34
N GLU A 411 -0.56 -3.77 -45.53
CA GLU A 411 -0.45 -4.99 -46.35
C GLU A 411 0.77 -5.86 -46.00
N ASP A 412 1.01 -6.03 -44.70
CA ASP A 412 2.14 -6.78 -44.12
C ASP A 412 3.55 -6.17 -44.37
N ALA A 413 3.64 -4.94 -44.89
CA ALA A 413 4.90 -4.21 -45.04
C ALA A 413 5.00 -3.04 -44.05
N LEU A 414 6.18 -2.86 -43.44
CA LEU A 414 6.47 -1.71 -42.59
C LEU A 414 6.34 -0.42 -43.41
N TYR A 415 5.34 0.38 -43.05
CA TYR A 415 4.96 1.62 -43.70
C TYR A 415 5.61 2.83 -43.03
N ALA A 416 5.58 2.91 -41.71
CA ALA A 416 6.16 4.01 -40.93
C ALA A 416 6.54 3.56 -39.52
N VAL A 417 7.38 4.34 -38.85
CA VAL A 417 7.75 4.14 -37.44
C VAL A 417 7.65 5.48 -36.73
N ASP A 418 6.98 5.52 -35.59
CA ASP A 418 7.02 6.64 -34.64
C ASP A 418 7.75 6.23 -33.36
N SER A 419 8.41 7.17 -32.68
CA SER A 419 9.17 6.92 -31.45
C SER A 419 8.47 7.60 -30.29
N VAL A 420 7.77 6.82 -29.46
CA VAL A 420 6.94 7.35 -28.37
C VAL A 420 7.60 7.06 -27.00
N PRO A 421 7.75 8.05 -26.11
CA PRO A 421 8.24 7.81 -24.76
C PRO A 421 7.33 6.85 -23.99
N TYR A 422 7.88 6.03 -23.09
CA TYR A 422 7.13 5.17 -22.19
C TYR A 422 6.06 5.95 -21.42
N LYS A 423 4.83 5.42 -21.39
CA LYS A 423 3.61 6.09 -20.88
C LYS A 423 3.21 7.38 -21.60
N GLY A 424 3.92 7.77 -22.66
CA GLY A 424 3.53 8.86 -23.55
C GLY A 424 2.28 8.50 -24.33
N ALA A 425 1.43 9.50 -24.58
CA ALA A 425 0.18 9.30 -25.32
C ALA A 425 0.47 8.88 -26.76
N ILE A 426 -0.15 7.80 -27.22
CA ILE A 426 -0.06 7.35 -28.61
C ILE A 426 -1.05 8.14 -29.47
N SER A 427 -0.56 8.74 -30.55
CA SER A 427 -1.38 9.36 -31.58
C SER A 427 -1.22 8.59 -32.88
N LEU A 428 -2.29 7.95 -33.36
CA LEU A 428 -2.22 7.12 -34.55
C LEU A 428 -2.14 7.97 -35.83
N MET A 429 -1.18 7.63 -36.71
CA MET A 429 -1.05 8.24 -38.03
C MET A 429 -2.29 7.96 -38.90
N GLN A 430 -2.60 8.86 -39.84
CA GLN A 430 -3.58 8.56 -40.88
C GLN A 430 -3.04 7.49 -41.84
N ALA A 431 -3.79 6.41 -42.07
CA ALA A 431 -3.41 5.36 -43.00
C ALA A 431 -3.47 5.82 -44.47
N PRO A 432 -2.68 5.21 -45.38
CA PRO A 432 -2.75 5.52 -46.80
C PRO A 432 -4.13 5.17 -47.38
N GLU A 433 -4.60 5.99 -48.32
CA GLU A 433 -5.83 5.72 -49.05
C GLU A 433 -5.62 4.53 -50.01
N LYS A 434 -6.63 3.67 -50.11
CA LYS A 434 -6.63 2.50 -51.00
C LYS A 434 -7.87 2.55 -51.90
N GLU A 435 -7.64 2.50 -53.21
CA GLU A 435 -8.72 2.49 -54.21
C GLU A 435 -9.64 1.28 -54.00
N ASP A 436 -10.96 1.50 -54.01
CA ASP A 436 -12.00 0.50 -53.71
C ASP A 436 -12.04 -0.07 -52.28
N TYR A 437 -11.28 0.49 -51.32
CA TYR A 437 -11.30 0.06 -49.92
C TYR A 437 -11.48 1.22 -48.93
N VAL A 438 -12.18 0.96 -47.82
CA VAL A 438 -12.36 1.88 -46.69
C VAL A 438 -11.43 1.45 -45.57
N PHE A 439 -10.60 2.39 -45.08
CA PHE A 439 -9.76 2.18 -43.90
C PHE A 439 -10.63 2.07 -42.64
N LEU A 440 -10.43 0.99 -41.88
CA LEU A 440 -11.23 0.67 -40.70
C LEU A 440 -10.54 1.05 -39.38
N GLY A 441 -9.21 1.16 -39.37
CA GLY A 441 -8.41 1.43 -38.17
C GLY A 441 -7.07 0.70 -38.15
N TRP A 442 -6.26 0.97 -37.13
CA TRP A 442 -4.96 0.31 -36.88
C TRP A 442 -5.12 -0.74 -35.77
N MET A 443 -4.73 -1.99 -36.02
CA MET A 443 -4.87 -3.13 -35.08
C MET A 443 -3.54 -3.47 -34.40
N VAL A 444 -3.53 -3.86 -33.12
CA VAL A 444 -2.31 -4.03 -32.30
C VAL A 444 -1.87 -5.48 -32.20
N ASN A 445 -0.58 -5.76 -32.40
CA ASN A 445 0.15 -6.99 -32.06
C ASN A 445 -0.41 -8.34 -32.57
N GLU A 446 -1.53 -8.39 -33.29
CA GLU A 446 -2.00 -9.59 -33.97
C GLU A 446 -2.64 -9.28 -35.33
N LYS A 447 -2.32 -10.15 -36.30
CA LYS A 447 -2.97 -10.25 -37.59
C LYS A 447 -4.32 -10.94 -37.40
N LEU A 448 -5.43 -10.19 -37.39
CA LEU A 448 -6.73 -10.83 -37.61
C LEU A 448 -6.85 -11.17 -39.10
N SER A 449 -6.62 -12.45 -39.42
CA SER A 449 -7.12 -12.99 -40.68
C SER A 449 -8.65 -13.07 -40.59
N ALA A 450 -9.36 -12.87 -41.70
CA ALA A 450 -10.82 -13.02 -41.74
C ALA A 450 -11.31 -14.45 -41.39
N THR A 451 -10.41 -15.39 -41.11
CA THR A 451 -10.68 -16.80 -40.81
C THR A 451 -10.70 -17.16 -39.31
N ASP A 452 -10.27 -16.28 -38.40
CA ASP A 452 -10.19 -16.59 -36.95
C ASP A 452 -11.36 -16.02 -36.11
N TYR A 453 -12.24 -15.24 -36.74
CA TYR A 453 -13.46 -14.72 -36.11
C TYR A 453 -14.55 -15.78 -36.10
N LYS A 454 -15.10 -16.07 -34.91
CA LYS A 454 -16.24 -16.98 -34.73
C LYS A 454 -17.30 -16.28 -33.90
N ALA A 455 -18.48 -16.12 -34.47
CA ALA A 455 -19.68 -15.77 -33.74
C ALA A 455 -20.82 -16.73 -34.08
N GLU A 456 -21.62 -17.03 -33.07
CA GLU A 456 -22.71 -18.00 -33.16
C GLU A 456 -23.96 -17.46 -32.47
N ALA A 457 -25.13 -17.87 -32.95
CA ALA A 457 -26.43 -17.48 -32.40
C ALA A 457 -27.28 -18.71 -32.16
N ALA A 458 -27.97 -18.78 -31.02
CA ALA A 458 -29.01 -19.79 -30.80
C ALA A 458 -30.20 -19.20 -30.06
N GLY A 459 -31.37 -19.24 -30.72
CA GLY A 459 -32.66 -18.89 -30.13
C GLY A 459 -33.27 -20.05 -29.36
N VAL A 460 -34.18 -19.74 -28.44
CA VAL A 460 -34.99 -20.78 -27.78
C VAL A 460 -35.96 -21.41 -28.79
N ASP A 461 -35.72 -22.69 -29.09
CA ASP A 461 -36.61 -23.52 -29.90
C ASP A 461 -37.61 -24.26 -28.99
N ASN A 462 -38.79 -23.68 -28.82
CA ASN A 462 -39.85 -24.26 -28.00
C ASN A 462 -40.33 -25.62 -28.53
N GLU A 463 -40.30 -25.86 -29.85
CA GLU A 463 -40.76 -27.13 -30.44
C GLU A 463 -39.74 -28.23 -30.17
N GLN A 464 -38.46 -27.96 -30.42
CA GLN A 464 -37.38 -28.91 -30.16
C GLN A 464 -37.23 -29.23 -28.66
N ALA A 465 -37.48 -28.26 -27.78
CA ALA A 465 -37.50 -28.46 -26.33
C ALA A 465 -38.81 -29.10 -25.81
N GLY A 466 -39.81 -29.34 -26.68
CA GLY A 466 -41.11 -29.92 -26.30
C GLY A 466 -42.00 -29.00 -25.44
N ILE A 467 -41.77 -27.69 -25.47
CA ILE A 467 -42.46 -26.67 -24.69
C ILE A 467 -43.75 -26.23 -25.42
N VAL A 468 -44.92 -26.45 -24.80
CA VAL A 468 -46.24 -26.15 -25.40
C VAL A 468 -47.03 -25.09 -24.63
N SER A 469 -48.08 -24.51 -25.24
CA SER A 469 -48.86 -23.37 -24.71
C SER A 469 -49.54 -23.62 -23.34
N GLY A 470 -49.59 -24.86 -22.84
CA GLY A 470 -50.07 -25.22 -21.50
C GLY A 470 -48.98 -25.39 -20.43
N GLY A 471 -47.70 -25.29 -20.83
CA GLY A 471 -46.54 -25.59 -20.01
C GLY A 471 -46.09 -27.05 -20.10
N THR A 472 -44.78 -27.27 -20.12
CA THR A 472 -44.14 -28.58 -20.12
C THR A 472 -43.18 -28.67 -18.94
N MET A 473 -43.28 -29.74 -18.14
CA MET A 473 -42.28 -30.03 -17.09
C MET A 473 -40.98 -30.49 -17.73
N LEU A 474 -39.93 -29.71 -17.57
CA LEU A 474 -38.56 -30.06 -17.96
C LEU A 474 -37.76 -30.45 -16.73
N SER A 475 -36.90 -31.47 -16.85
CA SER A 475 -35.92 -31.80 -15.83
C SER A 475 -34.74 -30.81 -15.86
N ALA A 476 -34.03 -30.68 -14.75
CA ALA A 476 -32.73 -30.01 -14.73
C ALA A 476 -31.82 -30.62 -15.81
N GLY A 477 -31.11 -29.77 -16.55
CA GLY A 477 -30.23 -30.15 -17.66
C GLY A 477 -30.89 -30.29 -19.03
N ALA A 478 -32.22 -30.15 -19.16
CA ALA A 478 -32.89 -30.16 -20.46
C ALA A 478 -32.36 -29.02 -21.37
N VAL A 479 -32.01 -29.33 -22.62
CA VAL A 479 -31.45 -28.36 -23.58
C VAL A 479 -32.57 -27.44 -24.09
N LEU A 480 -32.30 -26.14 -24.10
CA LEU A 480 -33.22 -25.10 -24.56
C LEU A 480 -32.73 -24.41 -25.85
N ALA A 481 -31.41 -24.28 -26.02
CA ALA A 481 -30.76 -23.73 -27.21
C ALA A 481 -29.29 -24.20 -27.23
N GLN A 482 -28.66 -24.34 -28.39
CA GLN A 482 -27.24 -24.75 -28.48
C GLN A 482 -26.56 -24.27 -29.76
N THR A 483 -25.26 -24.04 -29.64
CA THR A 483 -24.30 -23.85 -30.75
C THR A 483 -23.14 -24.84 -30.57
N GLU A 484 -22.08 -24.76 -31.38
CA GLU A 484 -20.89 -25.58 -31.12
C GLU A 484 -20.15 -25.13 -29.86
N SER A 485 -20.10 -23.80 -29.64
CA SER A 485 -19.34 -23.20 -28.56
C SER A 485 -20.09 -23.15 -27.23
N VAL A 486 -21.42 -23.18 -27.21
CA VAL A 486 -22.22 -23.04 -25.97
C VAL A 486 -23.53 -23.86 -26.01
N VAL A 487 -23.88 -24.51 -24.91
CA VAL A 487 -25.16 -25.21 -24.73
C VAL A 487 -25.96 -24.59 -23.59
N MET A 488 -27.15 -24.07 -23.88
CA MET A 488 -28.09 -23.48 -22.90
C MET A 488 -29.11 -24.53 -22.44
N ARG A 489 -29.29 -24.63 -21.12
CA ARG A 489 -30.13 -25.63 -20.45
C ARG A 489 -31.04 -25.04 -19.38
N ALA A 490 -32.09 -25.78 -19.03
CA ALA A 490 -32.84 -25.56 -17.80
C ALA A 490 -31.98 -25.91 -16.58
N GLY A 491 -31.70 -24.95 -15.70
CA GLY A 491 -30.82 -25.14 -14.55
C GLY A 491 -31.43 -25.99 -13.43
N ALA A 492 -32.74 -25.91 -13.25
CA ALA A 492 -33.52 -26.75 -12.33
C ALA A 492 -34.77 -27.29 -13.02
N GLY A 493 -35.37 -28.33 -12.42
CA GLY A 493 -36.64 -28.85 -12.91
C GLY A 493 -37.77 -27.84 -12.69
N ASP A 494 -38.46 -27.45 -13.76
CA ASP A 494 -39.60 -26.53 -13.70
C ASP A 494 -40.54 -26.70 -14.90
N THR A 495 -41.75 -26.16 -14.83
CA THR A 495 -42.65 -26.02 -15.97
C THR A 495 -42.24 -24.82 -16.82
N TYR A 496 -41.87 -25.05 -18.07
CA TYR A 496 -41.62 -23.98 -19.04
C TYR A 496 -42.78 -23.85 -20.00
N ARG A 497 -43.12 -22.62 -20.40
CA ARG A 497 -44.15 -22.33 -21.41
C ARG A 497 -43.64 -21.31 -22.43
N PRO A 498 -44.14 -21.35 -23.69
CA PRO A 498 -43.91 -20.29 -24.65
C PRO A 498 -44.53 -18.99 -24.13
N ILE A 499 -43.92 -17.86 -24.45
CA ILE A 499 -44.51 -16.55 -24.15
C ILE A 499 -44.56 -15.67 -25.40
N ASN A 500 -45.63 -14.90 -25.52
CA ASN A 500 -45.71 -13.85 -26.53
C ASN A 500 -44.85 -12.67 -26.09
N LEU A 501 -43.96 -12.27 -26.99
CA LEU A 501 -43.05 -11.15 -26.81
C LEU A 501 -43.67 -9.92 -27.48
N SER A 502 -43.71 -8.80 -26.76
CA SER A 502 -43.87 -7.48 -27.37
C SER A 502 -42.49 -6.86 -27.24
N ASN A 503 -41.79 -6.75 -28.36
CA ASN A 503 -40.42 -6.24 -28.45
C ASN A 503 -40.38 -4.86 -29.10
N ASP A 504 -41.53 -4.18 -29.17
CA ASP A 504 -41.67 -2.81 -29.66
C ASP A 504 -41.01 -2.57 -31.03
N GLY A 505 -41.22 -3.53 -31.93
CA GLY A 505 -40.70 -3.51 -33.31
C GLY A 505 -39.33 -4.19 -33.48
N ILE A 506 -38.60 -4.50 -32.41
CA ILE A 506 -37.31 -5.19 -32.49
C ILE A 506 -37.53 -6.67 -32.83
N THR A 507 -36.85 -7.11 -33.88
CA THR A 507 -36.99 -8.47 -34.41
C THR A 507 -35.66 -9.22 -34.48
N LEU A 508 -34.53 -8.52 -34.35
CA LEU A 508 -33.21 -9.11 -34.56
C LEU A 508 -32.16 -8.55 -33.60
N ALA A 509 -31.31 -9.43 -33.09
CA ALA A 509 -30.03 -9.08 -32.50
C ALA A 509 -28.89 -9.72 -33.32
N SER A 510 -27.73 -9.07 -33.40
CA SER A 510 -26.55 -9.62 -34.08
C SER A 510 -25.23 -9.24 -33.43
N VAL A 511 -24.25 -10.13 -33.56
CA VAL A 511 -22.85 -9.93 -33.22
C VAL A 511 -22.02 -10.41 -34.41
N GLY A 512 -21.38 -9.47 -35.11
CA GLY A 512 -20.86 -9.68 -36.47
C GLY A 512 -21.88 -10.36 -37.38
N ASP A 513 -21.56 -11.53 -37.94
CA ASP A 513 -22.42 -12.24 -38.88
C ASP A 513 -23.46 -13.15 -38.20
N ALA A 514 -23.34 -13.35 -36.88
CA ALA A 514 -24.28 -14.16 -36.12
C ALA A 514 -25.56 -13.37 -35.84
N ASN A 515 -26.70 -13.95 -36.23
CA ASN A 515 -28.01 -13.31 -36.22
C ASN A 515 -28.97 -14.12 -35.34
N LEU A 516 -29.52 -13.48 -34.30
CA LEU A 516 -30.50 -14.04 -33.38
C LEU A 516 -31.88 -13.41 -33.62
N PRO A 517 -32.82 -14.12 -34.26
CA PRO A 517 -34.21 -13.68 -34.36
C PRO A 517 -34.84 -13.63 -32.96
N LEU A 518 -35.37 -12.47 -32.60
CA LEU A 518 -35.99 -12.24 -31.29
C LEU A 518 -37.49 -12.56 -31.29
N THR A 519 -37.88 -13.62 -32.00
CA THR A 519 -39.28 -13.95 -32.30
C THR A 519 -39.88 -15.04 -31.43
N SER A 520 -39.06 -15.77 -30.66
CA SER A 520 -39.46 -16.87 -29.78
C SER A 520 -38.84 -16.70 -28.39
N ALA A 521 -39.57 -17.10 -27.34
CA ALA A 521 -39.06 -17.16 -25.98
C ALA A 521 -39.82 -18.19 -25.14
N CYS A 522 -39.19 -18.62 -24.05
CA CYS A 522 -39.81 -19.41 -23.00
C CYS A 522 -39.73 -18.71 -21.63
N GLN A 523 -40.62 -19.10 -20.71
CA GLN A 523 -40.61 -18.65 -19.31
C GLN A 523 -40.82 -19.84 -18.37
N GLY A 524 -39.99 -19.94 -17.33
CA GLY A 524 -40.18 -20.89 -16.22
C GLY A 524 -41.33 -20.48 -15.30
N ALA A 525 -41.96 -21.44 -14.63
CA ALA A 525 -43.15 -21.21 -13.82
C ALA A 525 -42.84 -20.71 -12.39
N THR A 526 -41.64 -20.98 -11.88
CA THR A 526 -41.21 -20.65 -10.53
C THR A 526 -40.15 -19.53 -10.53
N ASN A 527 -40.08 -18.80 -9.41
CA ASN A 527 -39.01 -17.82 -9.21
C ASN A 527 -37.74 -18.56 -8.72
N PRO A 528 -36.56 -18.20 -9.23
CA PRO A 528 -35.30 -18.77 -8.76
C PRO A 528 -34.97 -18.32 -7.34
N LYS A 529 -34.42 -19.26 -6.56
CA LYS A 529 -34.07 -19.09 -5.15
C LYS A 529 -32.73 -19.76 -4.86
N ASP A 530 -32.04 -19.26 -3.84
CA ASP A 530 -30.80 -19.83 -3.36
C ASP A 530 -31.02 -21.13 -2.57
N ALA A 531 -29.94 -21.73 -2.07
CA ALA A 531 -30.01 -22.99 -1.33
C ALA A 531 -30.80 -22.89 -0.01
N SER A 532 -30.93 -21.69 0.57
CA SER A 532 -31.77 -21.40 1.74
C SER A 532 -33.25 -21.21 1.40
N GLY A 533 -33.60 -21.05 0.12
CA GLY A 533 -34.95 -20.79 -0.33
C GLY A 533 -35.33 -19.30 -0.36
N ASP A 534 -34.34 -18.41 -0.22
CA ASP A 534 -34.48 -16.96 -0.29
C ASP A 534 -34.23 -16.44 -1.72
N GLN A 535 -34.55 -15.17 -1.98
CA GLN A 535 -34.28 -14.53 -3.27
C GLN A 535 -32.77 -14.36 -3.46
N CYS A 536 -32.24 -14.78 -4.61
CA CYS A 536 -30.80 -14.76 -4.88
C CYS A 536 -30.19 -13.34 -4.84
N GLU A 537 -30.99 -12.30 -5.08
CA GLU A 537 -30.57 -10.88 -4.98
C GLU A 537 -30.29 -10.44 -3.54
N VAL A 538 -31.04 -10.95 -2.56
CA VAL A 538 -30.93 -10.51 -1.16
C VAL A 538 -29.61 -10.98 -0.55
N ASN A 539 -29.18 -12.18 -0.95
CA ASN A 539 -28.00 -12.84 -0.39
C ASN A 539 -26.80 -12.84 -1.35
N ALA A 540 -26.96 -12.35 -2.58
CA ALA A 540 -25.91 -12.39 -3.63
C ALA A 540 -25.35 -13.82 -3.82
N THR A 541 -26.23 -14.79 -4.04
CA THR A 541 -25.88 -16.22 -4.14
C THR A 541 -26.32 -16.83 -5.46
N ALA A 542 -25.68 -17.94 -5.86
CA ALA A 542 -26.09 -18.69 -7.04
C ALA A 542 -27.47 -19.35 -6.82
N PRO A 543 -28.31 -19.48 -7.87
CA PRO A 543 -29.60 -20.16 -7.77
C PRO A 543 -29.39 -21.66 -7.54
N ALA A 544 -30.14 -22.23 -6.60
CA ALA A 544 -30.13 -23.66 -6.31
C ALA A 544 -31.48 -24.34 -6.60
N MET A 545 -32.57 -23.58 -6.64
CA MET A 545 -33.92 -24.08 -6.91
C MET A 545 -34.78 -23.03 -7.63
N GLY A 546 -35.89 -23.47 -8.22
CA GLY A 546 -36.71 -22.63 -9.10
C GLY A 546 -36.07 -22.39 -10.48
N ALA A 547 -36.80 -21.81 -11.43
CA ALA A 547 -36.29 -21.70 -12.80
C ALA A 547 -35.13 -20.70 -12.96
N PHE A 548 -33.99 -21.21 -13.42
CA PHE A 548 -32.84 -20.47 -13.92
C PHE A 548 -32.26 -21.18 -15.16
N LEU A 549 -31.33 -20.53 -15.85
CA LEU A 549 -30.68 -21.03 -17.06
C LEU A 549 -29.25 -21.46 -16.74
N SER A 550 -28.77 -22.52 -17.35
CA SER A 550 -27.37 -22.94 -17.25
C SER A 550 -26.72 -23.02 -18.63
N PHE A 551 -25.46 -22.61 -18.73
CA PHE A 551 -24.68 -22.57 -19.96
C PHE A 551 -23.42 -23.42 -19.81
N ASP A 552 -23.32 -24.49 -20.59
CA ASP A 552 -22.08 -25.25 -20.73
C ASP A 552 -21.24 -24.61 -21.84
N VAL A 553 -20.01 -24.19 -21.51
CA VAL A 553 -19.16 -23.44 -22.45
C VAL A 553 -18.02 -24.31 -22.96
N HIS A 554 -17.87 -24.40 -24.28
CA HIS A 554 -16.90 -25.24 -24.97
C HIS A 554 -15.76 -24.47 -25.63
N GLU A 555 -15.85 -23.13 -25.69
CA GLU A 555 -14.82 -22.22 -26.21
C GLU A 555 -14.71 -20.95 -25.37
N ASN A 556 -13.53 -20.36 -25.30
CA ASN A 556 -13.33 -19.07 -24.63
C ASN A 556 -13.95 -17.95 -25.46
N GLY A 557 -14.62 -17.00 -24.82
CA GLY A 557 -15.21 -15.87 -25.53
C GLY A 557 -16.14 -15.02 -24.66
N PHE A 558 -17.14 -14.42 -25.28
CA PHE A 558 -18.16 -13.58 -24.66
C PHE A 558 -19.54 -14.16 -24.95
N LEU A 559 -20.37 -14.23 -23.91
CA LEU A 559 -21.75 -14.69 -23.99
C LEU A 559 -22.70 -13.51 -23.81
N TYR A 560 -23.70 -13.43 -24.69
CA TYR A 560 -24.73 -12.40 -24.70
C TYR A 560 -26.09 -13.06 -24.56
N VAL A 561 -26.74 -12.93 -23.42
CA VAL A 561 -28.00 -13.62 -23.11
C VAL A 561 -29.18 -12.66 -23.20
N PHE A 562 -30.18 -12.99 -24.02
CA PHE A 562 -31.32 -12.12 -24.32
C PHE A 562 -32.57 -12.53 -23.54
N HIS A 563 -33.24 -11.52 -22.98
CA HIS A 563 -34.39 -11.67 -22.10
C HIS A 563 -35.47 -10.62 -22.40
N LYS A 564 -36.68 -10.86 -21.90
CA LYS A 564 -37.76 -9.87 -21.92
C LYS A 564 -37.56 -8.85 -20.79
N ALA A 565 -37.52 -7.57 -21.12
CA ALA A 565 -37.52 -6.48 -20.15
C ALA A 565 -38.88 -6.40 -19.41
N SER A 566 -38.86 -6.33 -18.09
CA SER A 566 -40.06 -6.27 -17.24
C SER A 566 -39.73 -5.55 -15.94
N SER A 567 -40.71 -4.84 -15.36
CA SER A 567 -40.53 -4.22 -14.04
C SER A 567 -40.22 -5.28 -12.96
N HIS A 568 -39.35 -4.92 -11.99
CA HIS A 568 -38.97 -5.74 -10.83
C HIS A 568 -38.16 -7.03 -11.10
N LYS A 569 -37.09 -6.98 -11.91
CA LYS A 569 -36.24 -8.16 -12.19
C LYS A 569 -34.74 -7.88 -12.17
N ALA A 570 -34.00 -8.28 -11.14
CA ALA A 570 -32.53 -8.26 -11.18
C ALA A 570 -31.99 -9.52 -11.87
N TYR A 571 -30.98 -9.43 -12.74
CA TYR A 571 -30.44 -10.61 -13.43
C TYR A 571 -29.00 -10.92 -13.05
N LEU A 572 -28.77 -12.02 -12.32
CA LEU A 572 -27.44 -12.41 -11.87
C LEU A 572 -26.85 -13.51 -12.76
N ALA A 573 -25.52 -13.47 -12.94
CA ALA A 573 -24.73 -14.58 -13.46
C ALA A 573 -23.82 -15.16 -12.36
N SER A 574 -23.53 -16.46 -12.42
CA SER A 574 -22.53 -17.10 -11.56
C SER A 574 -21.73 -18.13 -12.34
N GLU A 575 -20.47 -18.28 -11.99
CA GLU A 575 -19.58 -19.32 -12.50
C GLU A 575 -19.52 -20.44 -11.47
N GLU A 576 -19.91 -21.66 -11.86
CA GLU A 576 -20.07 -22.81 -10.96
C GLU A 576 -20.96 -22.47 -9.74
N SER A 577 -20.36 -22.17 -8.59
CA SER A 577 -21.01 -21.77 -7.34
C SER A 577 -20.67 -20.35 -6.88
N THR A 578 -19.81 -19.64 -7.62
CA THR A 578 -19.27 -18.35 -7.20
C THR A 578 -19.82 -17.23 -8.06
N LEU A 579 -20.32 -16.19 -7.40
CA LEU A 579 -21.12 -15.17 -8.03
C LEU A 579 -20.27 -14.23 -8.91
N ILE A 580 -20.70 -14.04 -10.15
CA ILE A 580 -20.23 -13.01 -11.08
C ILE A 580 -21.44 -12.09 -11.32
N ALA A 581 -21.88 -11.37 -10.29
CA ALA A 581 -23.20 -10.75 -10.34
C ALA A 581 -23.23 -9.44 -11.12
N TYR A 582 -24.35 -9.27 -11.82
CA TYR A 582 -24.82 -8.04 -12.43
C TYR A 582 -26.18 -7.72 -11.79
N ASP A 583 -26.44 -6.51 -11.30
CA ASP A 583 -27.79 -6.16 -10.81
C ASP A 583 -28.55 -5.36 -11.87
N PHE A 584 -29.71 -5.87 -12.30
CA PHE A 584 -30.59 -5.17 -13.25
C PHE A 584 -31.94 -4.79 -12.61
N ALA A 585 -32.00 -4.04 -11.51
CA ALA A 585 -33.30 -3.66 -10.96
C ALA A 585 -34.03 -2.59 -11.80
N MET A 586 -35.25 -2.86 -12.30
CA MET A 586 -36.12 -1.84 -12.93
C MET A 586 -37.01 -1.05 -11.95
N TYR A 587 -36.92 -1.29 -10.62
CA TYR A 587 -37.49 -0.43 -9.56
C TYR A 587 -36.98 -0.83 -8.16
N THR A 588 -36.19 0.02 -7.50
CA THR A 588 -36.01 0.02 -6.04
C THR A 588 -36.46 1.40 -5.56
N GLY A 589 -37.54 1.47 -4.78
CA GLY A 589 -38.01 2.75 -4.25
C GLY A 589 -36.86 3.52 -3.57
N ASN A 590 -36.69 4.78 -3.99
CA ASN A 590 -35.88 5.85 -3.38
C ASN A 590 -34.36 5.99 -3.68
N ALA A 591 -33.81 5.52 -4.80
CA ALA A 591 -32.45 5.92 -5.22
C ALA A 591 -32.39 6.50 -6.66
N PRO A 592 -31.77 7.68 -6.89
CA PRO A 592 -31.60 8.24 -8.23
C PRO A 592 -30.51 7.50 -9.02
N TRP A 593 -30.77 7.22 -10.29
CA TRP A 593 -29.88 6.51 -11.22
C TRP A 593 -28.87 7.47 -11.85
N GLY A 594 -27.59 7.08 -11.94
CA GLY A 594 -26.55 7.91 -12.57
C GLY A 594 -25.22 7.19 -12.81
N ASN A 595 -24.75 7.32 -14.05
CA ASN A 595 -23.44 6.99 -14.63
C ASN A 595 -23.15 5.53 -15.03
N THR A 596 -22.74 5.37 -16.29
CA THR A 596 -22.15 4.17 -16.90
C THR A 596 -20.94 3.70 -16.10
N LEU A 597 -20.91 2.42 -15.73
CA LEU A 597 -19.77 1.76 -15.12
C LEU A 597 -19.20 0.74 -16.11
N THR A 598 -17.98 0.99 -16.57
CA THR A 598 -17.18 0.07 -17.38
C THR A 598 -16.53 -0.99 -16.50
N TYR A 599 -16.39 -2.20 -17.02
CA TYR A 599 -15.60 -3.26 -16.43
C TYR A 599 -14.11 -3.06 -16.74
N SER A 600 -13.24 -3.29 -15.76
CA SER A 600 -11.80 -3.50 -15.96
C SER A 600 -11.34 -4.52 -14.92
N MET A 601 -10.65 -5.60 -15.35
CA MET A 601 -9.96 -6.49 -14.42
C MET A 601 -8.63 -5.84 -14.00
N PRO A 602 -8.29 -5.75 -12.70
CA PRO A 602 -6.90 -5.64 -12.27
C PRO A 602 -6.21 -6.99 -12.42
N ALA A 603 -4.94 -6.97 -12.80
CA ALA A 603 -4.05 -8.10 -12.62
C ALA A 603 -3.86 -8.34 -11.10
N ASP A 604 -4.03 -9.60 -10.71
CA ASP A 604 -3.78 -10.20 -9.40
C ASP A 604 -4.82 -10.02 -8.25
N GLU A 605 -5.32 -11.20 -7.85
CA GLU A 605 -5.86 -11.62 -6.53
C GLU A 605 -6.97 -10.79 -5.86
N ASP A 606 -8.23 -10.97 -6.30
CA ASP A 606 -9.41 -11.20 -5.44
C ASP A 606 -10.70 -11.23 -6.30
N TYR A 607 -11.07 -12.42 -6.78
CA TYR A 607 -12.03 -12.60 -7.89
C TYR A 607 -13.52 -12.66 -7.51
N TYR A 608 -13.91 -12.48 -6.25
CA TYR A 608 -15.27 -12.81 -5.79
C TYR A 608 -15.93 -11.70 -4.97
N VAL A 609 -17.15 -11.33 -5.37
CA VAL A 609 -17.98 -10.37 -4.62
C VAL A 609 -18.53 -11.06 -3.38
N THR A 610 -18.04 -10.68 -2.20
CA THR A 610 -18.51 -11.19 -0.89
C THR A 610 -19.51 -10.25 -0.19
N ASP A 611 -19.82 -9.11 -0.80
CA ASP A 611 -20.63 -8.03 -0.23
C ASP A 611 -21.64 -7.53 -1.28
N ALA A 612 -22.94 -7.74 -1.03
CA ALA A 612 -24.04 -7.35 -1.91
C ALA A 612 -24.13 -5.84 -2.16
N SER A 613 -23.50 -5.00 -1.32
CA SER A 613 -23.44 -3.55 -1.53
C SER A 613 -22.44 -3.12 -2.63
N LYS A 614 -21.63 -4.06 -3.15
CA LYS A 614 -20.63 -3.84 -4.22
C LYS A 614 -21.06 -4.37 -5.59
N LEU A 615 -22.34 -4.72 -5.75
CA LEU A 615 -22.89 -5.15 -7.04
C LEU A 615 -22.76 -4.02 -8.08
N LEU A 616 -22.15 -4.34 -9.22
CA LEU A 616 -21.99 -3.41 -10.34
C LEU A 616 -23.28 -3.38 -11.19
N THR A 617 -23.66 -2.19 -11.65
CA THR A 617 -24.82 -2.00 -12.53
C THR A 617 -24.41 -2.19 -14.00
N PRO A 618 -25.13 -3.02 -14.78
CA PRO A 618 -24.86 -3.24 -16.19
C PRO A 618 -25.34 -2.06 -17.06
N GLU A 619 -24.88 -2.02 -18.31
CA GLU A 619 -25.45 -1.14 -19.32
C GLU A 619 -26.93 -1.44 -19.56
N LYS A 620 -27.76 -0.39 -19.48
CA LYS A 620 -29.20 -0.47 -19.75
C LYS A 620 -29.45 -0.58 -21.24
N ILE A 621 -30.22 -1.59 -21.67
CA ILE A 621 -30.93 -1.54 -22.95
C ILE A 621 -32.39 -1.85 -22.70
N VAL A 622 -33.23 -0.83 -22.85
CA VAL A 622 -34.68 -0.94 -22.98
C VAL A 622 -35.02 -0.26 -24.29
N LEU A 623 -35.69 -0.97 -25.18
CA LEU A 623 -36.21 -0.42 -26.43
C LEU A 623 -37.72 -0.63 -26.43
N GLY A 624 -38.43 0.50 -26.41
CA GLY A 624 -39.87 0.66 -26.17
C GLY A 624 -40.17 2.09 -25.72
N ASP A 625 -41.37 2.61 -25.98
CA ASP A 625 -41.72 4.04 -25.86
C ASP A 625 -41.16 4.70 -24.58
N ALA A 626 -40.09 5.46 -24.75
CA ALA A 626 -39.66 6.42 -23.77
C ALA A 626 -40.68 7.58 -23.78
N TRP A 627 -41.33 7.79 -22.63
CA TRP A 627 -41.61 9.14 -22.14
C TRP A 627 -42.59 9.97 -22.99
N SER A 628 -43.89 9.88 -22.72
CA SER A 628 -44.73 11.09 -22.83
C SER A 628 -44.68 11.81 -21.48
N ALA A 629 -44.11 13.02 -21.49
CA ALA A 629 -43.86 13.86 -20.31
C ALA A 629 -45.13 14.51 -19.73
N ALA A 630 -46.23 13.76 -19.61
CA ALA A 630 -47.52 14.34 -19.25
C ALA A 630 -48.43 13.40 -18.42
N ALA A 631 -48.06 13.14 -17.17
CA ALA A 631 -48.97 13.05 -16.01
C ALA A 631 -48.15 12.81 -14.74
N GLY A 632 -48.42 13.59 -13.69
CA GLY A 632 -47.80 13.43 -12.37
C GLY A 632 -48.24 12.16 -11.64
N GLU A 633 -47.51 11.87 -10.57
CA GLU A 633 -47.67 10.78 -9.59
C GLU A 633 -47.23 9.36 -10.05
N ASP A 634 -46.21 8.84 -9.37
CA ASP A 634 -45.59 7.50 -9.42
C ASP A 634 -45.03 7.03 -10.77
N GLY A 635 -43.71 7.23 -10.94
CA GLY A 635 -42.89 6.82 -12.08
C GLY A 635 -42.90 5.31 -12.34
N LYS A 636 -43.94 4.82 -13.02
CA LYS A 636 -44.07 3.47 -13.54
C LYS A 636 -43.59 3.45 -15.00
N ILE A 637 -42.55 2.67 -15.32
CA ILE A 637 -42.27 2.27 -16.70
C ILE A 637 -43.32 1.22 -17.08
N GLY A 638 -44.24 1.59 -17.96
CA GLY A 638 -45.21 0.68 -18.55
C GLY A 638 -44.60 -0.10 -19.72
N ILE A 639 -44.73 -1.43 -19.67
CA ILE A 639 -44.93 -2.38 -20.78
C ILE A 639 -43.92 -2.41 -21.95
N ASN A 640 -43.15 -3.53 -22.01
CA ASN A 640 -42.53 -4.20 -23.17
C ASN A 640 -41.13 -3.74 -23.66
N GLY A 641 -40.30 -4.70 -24.11
CA GLY A 641 -38.89 -4.46 -24.52
C GLY A 641 -37.96 -5.69 -24.39
N VAL A 642 -36.73 -5.56 -24.93
CA VAL A 642 -35.67 -6.59 -24.93
C VAL A 642 -34.50 -6.12 -24.04
N SER A 643 -33.96 -7.01 -23.21
CA SER A 643 -32.73 -6.80 -22.44
C SER A 643 -31.68 -7.85 -22.77
N VAL A 644 -30.39 -7.50 -22.60
CA VAL A 644 -29.24 -8.38 -22.82
C VAL A 644 -28.28 -8.31 -21.65
N ILE A 645 -27.66 -9.44 -21.30
CA ILE A 645 -26.55 -9.52 -20.34
C ILE A 645 -25.33 -10.03 -21.10
N LYS A 646 -24.18 -9.36 -20.93
CA LYS A 646 -22.92 -9.71 -21.59
C LYS A 646 -21.85 -9.99 -20.53
N PHE A 647 -21.14 -11.11 -20.66
CA PHE A 647 -20.00 -11.42 -19.78
C PHE A 647 -19.00 -12.37 -20.45
N PRO A 648 -17.71 -12.34 -20.05
CA PRO A 648 -16.71 -13.26 -20.55
C PRO A 648 -16.96 -14.68 -20.02
N VAL A 649 -16.64 -15.69 -20.83
CA VAL A 649 -16.81 -17.10 -20.51
C VAL A 649 -15.58 -17.92 -20.87
N ARG A 650 -15.35 -18.98 -20.09
CA ARG A 650 -14.20 -19.88 -20.24
C ARG A 650 -14.63 -21.28 -20.66
N LYS A 651 -13.85 -21.86 -21.57
CA LYS A 651 -14.00 -23.24 -22.01
C LYS A 651 -13.93 -24.20 -20.82
N GLY A 652 -14.90 -25.10 -20.74
CA GLY A 652 -14.99 -26.14 -19.72
C GLY A 652 -15.75 -25.72 -18.44
N PHE A 653 -16.17 -24.47 -18.35
CA PHE A 653 -16.92 -23.95 -17.19
C PHE A 653 -18.42 -23.94 -17.44
N ARG A 654 -19.20 -24.03 -16.35
CA ARG A 654 -20.64 -23.85 -16.37
C ARG A 654 -21.03 -22.53 -15.73
N TYR A 655 -21.90 -21.79 -16.43
CA TYR A 655 -22.46 -20.54 -15.94
C TYR A 655 -23.95 -20.71 -15.63
N ALA A 656 -24.45 -20.05 -14.60
CA ALA A 656 -25.88 -19.96 -14.29
C ALA A 656 -26.35 -18.52 -14.46
N VAL A 657 -27.50 -18.31 -15.11
CA VAL A 657 -28.13 -17.00 -15.30
C VAL A 657 -29.56 -17.06 -14.75
N THR A 658 -29.90 -16.09 -13.91
CA THR A 658 -31.15 -16.07 -13.14
C THR A 658 -31.83 -14.71 -13.20
N ALA A 659 -33.13 -14.66 -12.89
CA ALA A 659 -33.90 -13.42 -12.72
C ALA A 659 -34.49 -13.39 -11.31
N CYS A 660 -33.94 -12.57 -10.43
CA CYS A 660 -34.38 -12.40 -9.05
C CYS A 660 -35.60 -11.48 -8.99
N GLY A 661 -36.49 -11.72 -8.03
CA GLY A 661 -37.75 -10.97 -7.89
C GLY A 661 -38.85 -11.36 -8.89
N SER A 662 -38.57 -12.22 -9.88
CA SER A 662 -39.58 -12.69 -10.85
C SER A 662 -39.20 -13.99 -11.56
N LYS A 663 -39.97 -14.38 -12.59
CA LYS A 663 -39.72 -15.59 -13.39
C LYS A 663 -38.72 -15.30 -14.50
N ILE A 664 -37.75 -16.19 -14.70
CA ILE A 664 -36.78 -16.09 -15.80
C ILE A 664 -37.49 -16.26 -17.14
N THR A 665 -37.10 -15.42 -18.10
CA THR A 665 -37.55 -15.46 -19.48
C THR A 665 -36.33 -15.38 -20.37
N SER A 666 -36.23 -16.21 -21.41
CA SER A 666 -35.12 -16.15 -22.35
C SER A 666 -35.59 -16.26 -23.79
N MET A 667 -34.94 -15.49 -24.64
CA MET A 667 -35.12 -15.47 -26.10
C MET A 667 -34.00 -16.27 -26.80
N GLY A 668 -32.87 -16.50 -26.11
CA GLY A 668 -31.69 -17.17 -26.63
C GLY A 668 -30.41 -16.44 -26.24
N PHE A 669 -29.31 -16.79 -26.93
CA PHE A 669 -28.01 -16.17 -26.73
C PHE A 669 -27.23 -15.97 -28.04
N LEU A 670 -26.24 -15.08 -28.00
CA LEU A 670 -25.15 -14.98 -28.97
C LEU A 670 -23.82 -15.32 -28.26
N PHE A 671 -22.89 -15.90 -29.00
CA PHE A 671 -21.51 -16.13 -28.57
C PHE A 671 -20.55 -15.49 -29.56
N SER A 672 -19.43 -14.95 -29.08
CA SER A 672 -18.32 -14.48 -29.91
C SER A 672 -17.00 -14.83 -29.24
N ASN A 673 -16.05 -15.38 -30.00
CA ASN A 673 -14.71 -15.67 -29.49
C ASN A 673 -13.86 -14.40 -29.27
N VAL A 674 -14.38 -13.23 -29.62
CA VAL A 674 -13.80 -11.90 -29.41
C VAL A 674 -14.85 -10.92 -28.89
N ASP A 675 -14.44 -9.90 -28.15
CA ASP A 675 -15.40 -8.90 -27.66
C ASP A 675 -15.95 -8.06 -28.83
N ARG A 676 -17.27 -7.92 -28.91
CA ARG A 676 -17.97 -7.16 -29.96
C ARG A 676 -19.20 -6.44 -29.41
N ASP A 677 -19.54 -5.37 -30.09
CA ASP A 677 -20.80 -4.68 -29.87
C ASP A 677 -21.96 -5.54 -30.39
N VAL A 678 -23.09 -5.51 -29.67
CA VAL A 678 -24.34 -6.14 -30.09
C VAL A 678 -25.16 -5.12 -30.87
N MET A 679 -25.62 -5.52 -32.05
CA MET A 679 -26.57 -4.76 -32.84
C MET A 679 -27.98 -5.25 -32.55
N ILE A 680 -28.93 -4.36 -32.24
CA ILE A 680 -30.34 -4.70 -32.00
C ILE A 680 -31.20 -3.81 -32.90
N GLY A 681 -32.17 -4.37 -33.63
CA GLY A 681 -33.02 -3.60 -34.54
C GLY A 681 -34.28 -4.31 -35.03
N ASP A 682 -35.09 -3.57 -35.79
CA ASP A 682 -36.37 -3.98 -36.41
C ASP A 682 -36.20 -4.68 -37.77
N GLY A 683 -34.96 -4.93 -38.18
CA GLY A 683 -34.62 -5.45 -39.50
C GLY A 683 -34.78 -4.45 -40.65
N LYS A 684 -35.10 -3.16 -40.39
CA LYS A 684 -35.27 -2.16 -41.44
C LYS A 684 -34.58 -0.80 -41.22
N ASN A 685 -34.45 -0.22 -40.01
CA ASN A 685 -33.94 1.17 -39.93
C ASN A 685 -33.45 1.74 -38.58
N GLN A 686 -33.10 0.97 -37.54
CA GLN A 686 -32.50 1.55 -36.33
C GLN A 686 -31.20 0.87 -35.92
N ARG A 687 -30.09 1.59 -36.05
CA ARG A 687 -28.74 1.19 -35.66
C ARG A 687 -28.41 1.85 -34.33
N LEU A 688 -28.54 1.13 -33.22
CA LEU A 688 -27.93 1.53 -31.95
C LEU A 688 -26.60 0.80 -31.81
N LEU A 689 -25.51 1.57 -31.81
CA LEU A 689 -24.19 1.12 -31.40
C LEU A 689 -24.08 1.37 -29.90
N LEU A 690 -23.68 0.37 -29.14
CA LEU A 690 -23.40 0.51 -27.72
C LEU A 690 -21.97 1.01 -27.56
N ALA A 691 -21.76 1.96 -26.65
CA ALA A 691 -20.46 2.59 -26.46
C ALA A 691 -19.57 1.75 -25.52
N ALA A 692 -18.29 1.66 -25.89
CA ALA A 692 -17.15 1.13 -25.14
C ALA A 692 -17.00 -0.41 -25.07
N SER A 693 -16.66 -1.02 -26.21
CA SER A 693 -15.80 -2.21 -26.21
C SER A 693 -14.34 -1.79 -25.97
N TYR A 694 -13.78 -2.23 -24.84
CA TYR A 694 -12.33 -2.30 -24.65
C TYR A 694 -11.87 -3.61 -25.28
N ASP A 695 -11.42 -3.54 -26.53
CA ASP A 695 -10.66 -4.64 -27.16
C ASP A 695 -9.19 -4.26 -27.11
N GLU A 696 -8.39 -5.03 -26.36
CA GLU A 696 -6.93 -4.91 -26.34
C GLU A 696 -6.29 -5.20 -27.72
N ARG A 697 -7.06 -5.64 -28.73
CA ARG A 697 -6.56 -5.95 -30.08
C ARG A 697 -6.89 -4.91 -31.16
N ILE A 698 -7.83 -3.98 -30.96
CA ILE A 698 -8.29 -3.05 -32.01
C ILE A 698 -7.89 -1.58 -31.75
N SER A 699 -7.55 -1.19 -30.53
CA SER A 699 -6.97 0.13 -30.28
C SER A 699 -5.51 -0.03 -29.92
N ALA A 700 -4.63 0.69 -30.62
CA ALA A 700 -3.31 1.01 -30.09
C ALA A 700 -3.45 1.43 -28.62
N PRO A 701 -2.59 0.91 -27.73
CA PRO A 701 -2.68 1.29 -26.33
C PRO A 701 -2.68 2.81 -26.26
N SER A 702 -3.51 3.39 -25.38
CA SER A 702 -3.61 4.86 -25.29
C SER A 702 -2.29 5.50 -24.82
N ILE A 703 -1.40 4.68 -24.26
CA ILE A 703 -0.07 5.05 -23.78
C ILE A 703 0.96 4.01 -24.24
N MET A 704 2.18 4.44 -24.53
CA MET A 704 3.24 3.53 -24.99
C MET A 704 3.68 2.56 -23.88
N PRO A 705 3.64 1.23 -24.10
CA PRO A 705 4.14 0.23 -23.16
C PRO A 705 5.68 0.17 -23.17
N ALA A 706 6.27 -0.66 -22.30
CA ALA A 706 7.73 -0.79 -22.19
C ALA A 706 8.36 -1.72 -23.25
N HIS A 707 7.82 -1.71 -24.45
CA HIS A 707 8.28 -2.47 -25.61
C HIS A 707 7.72 -1.85 -26.88
N ASP A 708 8.32 -2.20 -28.03
CA ASP A 708 7.84 -1.76 -29.33
C ASP A 708 6.43 -2.32 -29.61
N VAL A 709 5.60 -1.52 -30.26
CA VAL A 709 4.21 -1.86 -30.59
C VAL A 709 4.06 -1.90 -32.09
N ASP A 710 3.58 -3.02 -32.63
CA ASP A 710 3.23 -3.12 -34.03
C ASP A 710 1.74 -2.87 -34.24
N VAL A 711 1.42 -1.98 -35.17
CA VAL A 711 0.05 -1.69 -35.58
C VAL A 711 -0.17 -1.93 -37.07
N TYR A 712 -1.26 -2.62 -37.43
CA TYR A 712 -1.55 -3.06 -38.80
C TYR A 712 -2.80 -2.36 -39.35
N ALA A 713 -2.71 -1.82 -40.56
CA ALA A 713 -3.84 -1.14 -41.21
C ALA A 713 -4.91 -2.13 -41.67
N ALA A 714 -6.14 -1.97 -41.19
CA ALA A 714 -7.29 -2.75 -41.61
C ALA A 714 -8.11 -2.03 -42.70
N TYR A 715 -8.50 -2.77 -43.75
CA TYR A 715 -9.26 -2.24 -44.89
C TYR A 715 -10.45 -3.16 -45.24
N ALA A 716 -11.58 -2.59 -45.67
CA ALA A 716 -12.73 -3.33 -46.22
C ALA A 716 -13.10 -2.87 -47.63
N LEU A 717 -13.57 -3.79 -48.47
CA LEU A 717 -14.03 -3.48 -49.84
C LEU A 717 -15.24 -2.53 -49.83
N ALA A 718 -15.18 -1.45 -50.60
CA ALA A 718 -16.21 -0.42 -50.71
C ALA A 718 -17.52 -0.88 -51.39
N SER A 719 -17.56 -2.09 -51.96
CA SER A 719 -18.71 -2.65 -52.69
C SER A 719 -19.90 -3.05 -51.81
N ALA A 720 -19.88 -2.77 -50.50
CA ALA A 720 -20.97 -3.03 -49.56
C ALA A 720 -21.95 -1.84 -49.39
N LEU A 721 -21.85 -0.78 -50.20
CA LEU A 721 -22.77 0.37 -50.16
C LEU A 721 -23.94 0.21 -51.15
N PRO A 722 -25.17 0.62 -50.78
CA PRO A 722 -26.37 0.43 -51.61
C PRO A 722 -26.30 1.24 -52.92
N THR A 723 -26.87 0.68 -54.00
CA THR A 723 -26.94 1.31 -55.33
C THR A 723 -28.16 2.22 -55.49
N LEU A 724 -28.10 3.14 -56.46
CA LEU A 724 -29.08 4.20 -56.77
C LEU A 724 -30.55 3.76 -56.85
N SER A 725 -30.82 2.47 -57.06
CA SER A 725 -32.15 1.87 -57.22
C SER A 725 -33.06 1.95 -56.00
N GLU A 726 -32.58 2.46 -54.86
CA GLU A 726 -33.30 2.49 -53.58
C GLU A 726 -33.69 3.91 -53.10
N LEU A 727 -33.54 4.95 -53.94
CA LEU A 727 -33.80 6.34 -53.59
C LEU A 727 -35.24 6.81 -53.90
N GLU A 728 -35.73 7.82 -53.17
CA GLU A 728 -36.99 8.51 -53.44
C GLU A 728 -36.94 9.32 -54.76
N GLU A 729 -38.10 9.66 -55.34
CA GLU A 729 -38.19 10.29 -56.68
C GLU A 729 -37.46 11.65 -56.80
N LYS A 730 -37.24 12.35 -55.68
CA LYS A 730 -36.47 13.61 -55.60
C LYS A 730 -35.72 13.71 -54.28
N VAL A 731 -34.43 14.02 -54.36
CA VAL A 731 -33.50 14.00 -53.22
C VAL A 731 -32.64 15.25 -53.14
N ASP A 732 -32.19 15.60 -51.93
CA ASP A 732 -31.18 16.64 -51.73
C ASP A 732 -29.78 16.00 -51.68
N ILE A 733 -28.81 16.60 -52.38
CA ILE A 733 -27.45 16.09 -52.54
C ILE A 733 -26.46 17.05 -51.92
N TYR A 734 -25.63 16.54 -51.03
CA TYR A 734 -24.59 17.25 -50.32
C TYR A 734 -23.22 16.64 -50.63
N ASN A 735 -22.16 17.43 -50.52
CA ASN A 735 -20.80 16.88 -50.44
C ASN A 735 -20.57 16.25 -49.05
N LEU A 736 -19.45 15.55 -48.87
CA LEU A 736 -19.13 14.87 -47.62
C LEU A 736 -18.90 15.80 -46.42
N GLN A 737 -18.76 17.11 -46.66
CA GLN A 737 -18.67 18.14 -45.64
C GLN A 737 -20.05 18.73 -45.26
N GLY A 738 -21.15 18.17 -45.80
CA GLY A 738 -22.51 18.59 -45.49
C GLY A 738 -22.96 19.86 -46.22
N VAL A 739 -22.24 20.30 -47.25
CA VAL A 739 -22.63 21.44 -48.09
C VAL A 739 -23.57 20.97 -49.19
N LEU A 740 -24.74 21.62 -49.27
CA LEU A 740 -25.75 21.33 -50.28
C LEU A 740 -25.24 21.68 -51.67
N LEU A 741 -25.15 20.68 -52.56
CA LEU A 741 -24.75 20.84 -53.95
C LEU A 741 -25.97 20.98 -54.87
N HIS A 742 -26.99 20.15 -54.67
CA HIS A 742 -28.22 20.15 -55.46
C HIS A 742 -29.44 19.85 -54.58
N ARG A 743 -30.57 20.52 -54.84
CA ARG A 743 -31.79 20.40 -54.05
C ARG A 743 -32.92 19.81 -54.90
N GLN A 744 -33.60 18.80 -54.36
CA GLN A 744 -34.81 18.19 -54.94
C GLN A 744 -34.64 17.70 -56.38
N VAL A 745 -33.53 17.03 -56.67
CA VAL A 745 -33.19 16.51 -58.02
C VAL A 745 -33.62 15.06 -58.18
N GLY A 746 -34.06 14.69 -59.38
CA GLY A 746 -34.51 13.33 -59.69
C GLY A 746 -33.38 12.42 -60.16
N LEU A 747 -33.53 11.10 -59.97
CA LEU A 747 -32.51 10.06 -60.25
C LEU A 747 -31.80 10.18 -61.62
N LYS A 748 -32.53 10.51 -62.70
CA LYS A 748 -31.96 10.68 -64.05
C LYS A 748 -31.11 11.95 -64.23
N GLU A 749 -31.33 12.97 -63.40
CA GLU A 749 -30.54 14.21 -63.44
C GLU A 749 -29.21 14.02 -62.70
N ILE A 750 -29.19 13.19 -61.64
CA ILE A 750 -28.00 12.83 -60.85
C ILE A 750 -26.92 12.20 -61.74
N GLU A 751 -27.31 11.26 -62.60
CA GLU A 751 -26.39 10.54 -63.51
C GLU A 751 -25.73 11.44 -64.57
N SER A 752 -26.29 12.63 -64.82
CA SER A 752 -25.80 13.56 -65.85
C SER A 752 -25.13 14.82 -65.32
N ALA A 753 -25.33 15.13 -64.03
CA ALA A 753 -24.91 16.40 -63.42
C ALA A 753 -23.74 16.27 -62.42
N LEU A 754 -23.48 15.07 -61.92
CA LEU A 754 -22.42 14.81 -60.95
C LEU A 754 -21.23 14.09 -61.58
N LEU A 755 -20.03 14.43 -61.14
CA LEU A 755 -18.82 13.68 -61.47
C LEU A 755 -18.80 12.38 -60.65
N GLN A 756 -18.04 11.39 -61.11
CA GLN A 756 -17.80 10.15 -60.37
C GLN A 756 -17.22 10.47 -58.99
N GLY A 757 -17.84 9.95 -57.93
CA GLY A 757 -17.47 10.29 -56.56
C GLY A 757 -18.54 9.92 -55.52
N VAL A 758 -18.23 10.14 -54.23
CA VAL A 758 -19.13 9.82 -53.11
C VAL A 758 -19.84 11.07 -52.62
N TYR A 759 -21.17 10.99 -52.51
CA TYR A 759 -22.04 12.08 -52.09
C TYR A 759 -22.93 11.68 -50.92
N LEU A 760 -23.42 12.67 -50.18
CA LEU A 760 -24.46 12.50 -49.17
C LEU A 760 -25.82 12.78 -49.81
N VAL A 761 -26.67 11.77 -49.91
CA VAL A 761 -28.00 11.84 -50.52
C VAL A 761 -29.00 11.36 -49.48
N ASP A 762 -29.94 12.21 -49.07
CA ASP A 762 -30.89 11.97 -47.97
C ASP A 762 -30.22 11.39 -46.70
N GLY A 763 -29.05 11.94 -46.36
CA GLY A 763 -28.30 11.53 -45.16
C GLY A 763 -27.54 10.20 -45.28
N LYS A 764 -27.57 9.54 -46.45
CA LYS A 764 -26.80 8.31 -46.73
C LYS A 764 -25.63 8.60 -47.67
N LYS A 765 -24.50 7.90 -47.49
CA LYS A 765 -23.35 7.97 -48.40
C LYS A 765 -23.59 7.08 -49.60
N ILE A 766 -23.59 7.65 -50.79
CA ILE A 766 -23.84 6.96 -52.06
C ILE A 766 -22.68 7.23 -53.02
N LEU A 767 -22.19 6.17 -53.65
CA LEU A 767 -21.16 6.24 -54.69
C LEU A 767 -21.84 6.42 -56.05
N ILE A 768 -21.58 7.55 -56.71
CA ILE A 768 -21.95 7.80 -58.09
C ILE A 768 -20.79 7.33 -58.97
N LYS A 769 -21.07 6.36 -59.85
CA LYS A 769 -20.08 5.72 -60.73
C LYS A 769 -20.00 6.39 -62.09
#